data_AF-A0A507FHH1-F1
#
_entry.id   AF-A0A507FHH1-F1
#
_cell.length_a   1.000
_cell.length_b   1.000
_cell.length_c   1.000
_cell.angle_alpha   90.00
_cell.angle_beta   90.00
_cell.angle_gamma   90.00
#
_symmetry.space_group_name_H-M   'P 1'
#
loop_
_entity.id
_entity.type
_entity.pdbx_description
1 polymer ?
#
loop_
_entity_poly.entity_id
_entity_poly.type
_entity_poly.pdbx_seq_one_letter_code
_entity_poly.pdbx_strand_id
1 'polypeptide(L)'
;MPLFQKVNTAAHNLCKLSTALKNAENRPSMALLEKKQQRLVQEIASLENGAASKVDAVETSESSTSDHMHLCMGACIEAPGIALEALHFVWGRFRYRQALSRNSAAVTRELLAWQQALALLVVWATKTRRMAPPKVEDEVRATLQVPGAVTQPSRPSMQGSKASKASKSSFVSMAKRPVVMPAGLSITERFFFKIPPTKQQVLMCIMVRVRLPPSAPVGPHTPNRIIDLLRIAQSKHYRLSSWIDKESMSAIPFCDKAANLPTAYRFLERAGPNHWLDVYHEETNANFDTSDVTRPLWRSAVIVPKGMMPAADSALFQGQTPIFGANSEQFEYPILYDRSERNEFGLDPTPPTPNSDYFEIFFTFNHCLGDGLSMFAFARTFLECTDAAHFNSLDLKLETIEVSKEPPPVIDNLFDPNIFEVFPTAAAIAMRTFGKKKKRLGHGADTPVPRPLPNSSAPLVVSPATPARGYSNARALTFNTEYMAILRKQSKREKTSIAAILVVAALAACRSVFVHSAEKEHKNVLDTDVVPKSQGWVVTNSIRHILPQSKLLQGGDRETDEGLKVFGGYAGSVSNNSLKMKDESLIWERCRIVKKGITTSFIASIRRLKVANYVYRHPKLAEMLEKKTDLSKMSQSYSVEVANLGAWEYPCAPPNAPDSDERVRLDYFGGGLNASFEGSRGLFSLGIITLGGFMTVFVSYDVKVVTVDEAEVFFTSLCKTMHNLGEAGPKATVGQVRK
;
A
#
# COMPACT_ATOMS: atom_id res chain seq x y z
N MET A 1 -8.12 21.72 -47.14
CA MET A 1 -8.32 21.90 -45.68
C MET A 1 -7.42 20.94 -44.91
N PRO A 2 -6.67 21.42 -43.90
CA PRO A 2 -5.93 20.57 -42.96
C PRO A 2 -6.86 19.54 -42.31
N LEU A 3 -6.34 18.33 -42.02
CA LEU A 3 -7.10 17.22 -41.46
C LEU A 3 -7.88 17.60 -40.19
N PHE A 4 -7.23 18.39 -39.31
CA PHE A 4 -7.84 18.95 -38.10
C PHE A 4 -9.07 19.81 -38.38
N GLN A 5 -9.07 20.57 -39.48
CA GLN A 5 -10.19 21.43 -39.87
C GLN A 5 -11.36 20.61 -40.44
N LYS A 6 -11.08 19.46 -41.09
CA LYS A 6 -12.12 18.52 -41.56
C LYS A 6 -12.79 17.80 -40.39
N VAL A 7 -12.02 17.30 -39.42
CA VAL A 7 -12.55 16.66 -38.20
C VAL A 7 -13.40 17.62 -37.39
N ASN A 8 -12.94 18.87 -37.20
CA ASN A 8 -13.73 19.89 -36.48
C ASN A 8 -15.03 20.25 -37.21
N THR A 9 -15.02 20.32 -38.55
CA THR A 9 -16.23 20.62 -39.33
C THR A 9 -17.24 19.46 -39.24
N ALA A 10 -16.78 18.21 -39.31
CA ALA A 10 -17.63 17.03 -39.18
C ALA A 10 -18.22 16.89 -37.76
N ALA A 11 -17.42 17.14 -36.72
CA ALA A 11 -17.87 17.13 -35.33
C ALA A 11 -18.90 18.24 -35.04
N HIS A 12 -18.70 19.44 -35.59
CA HIS A 12 -19.66 20.55 -35.48
C HIS A 12 -20.99 20.23 -36.16
N ASN A 13 -20.95 19.62 -37.34
CA ASN A 13 -22.16 19.19 -38.06
C ASN A 13 -22.89 18.06 -37.32
N LEU A 14 -22.17 17.12 -36.70
CA LEU A 14 -22.76 16.07 -35.85
C LEU A 14 -23.47 16.66 -34.63
N CYS A 15 -22.91 17.72 -34.02
CA CYS A 15 -23.51 18.42 -32.90
C CYS A 15 -24.82 19.14 -33.30
N LYS A 16 -24.82 19.84 -34.44
CA LYS A 16 -26.04 20.47 -34.99
C LYS A 16 -27.13 19.43 -35.28
N LEU A 17 -26.75 18.29 -35.85
CA LEU A 17 -27.69 17.22 -36.20
C LEU A 17 -28.28 16.52 -34.96
N SER A 18 -27.47 16.29 -33.91
CA SER A 18 -27.94 15.75 -32.64
C SER A 18 -28.92 16.70 -31.94
N THR A 19 -28.72 18.01 -32.09
CA THR A 19 -29.66 19.03 -31.59
C THR A 19 -30.96 19.04 -32.40
N ALA A 20 -30.88 18.89 -33.72
CA ALA A 20 -32.07 18.77 -34.58
C ALA A 20 -32.89 17.50 -34.29
N LEU A 21 -32.24 16.36 -34.02
CA LEU A 21 -32.87 15.11 -33.61
C LEU A 21 -33.64 15.23 -32.29
N LYS A 22 -33.14 16.02 -31.34
CA LYS A 22 -33.83 16.26 -30.07
C LYS A 22 -35.08 17.12 -30.20
N ASN A 23 -35.19 17.91 -31.28
CA ASN A 23 -36.26 18.87 -31.50
C ASN A 23 -37.26 18.42 -32.59
N ALA A 24 -37.08 17.23 -33.19
CA ALA A 24 -37.93 16.74 -34.26
C ALA A 24 -39.10 15.90 -33.70
N GLU A 25 -40.31 16.47 -33.71
CA GLU A 25 -41.52 15.80 -33.19
C GLU A 25 -42.19 14.84 -34.20
N ASN A 26 -41.76 14.80 -35.47
CA ASN A 26 -42.39 13.98 -36.52
C ASN A 26 -41.51 12.80 -36.98
N ARG A 27 -42.05 11.57 -36.87
CA ARG A 27 -41.37 10.29 -37.15
C ARG A 27 -40.68 10.15 -38.52
N PRO A 28 -41.19 10.69 -39.66
CA PRO A 28 -40.50 10.56 -40.95
C PRO A 28 -39.17 11.35 -41.02
N SER A 29 -39.07 12.46 -40.28
CA SER A 29 -37.86 13.29 -40.24
C SER A 29 -36.73 12.68 -39.39
N MET A 30 -37.09 11.85 -38.40
CA MET A 30 -36.14 11.16 -37.53
C MET A 30 -35.27 10.15 -38.30
N ALA A 31 -35.87 9.32 -39.16
CA ALA A 31 -35.12 8.31 -39.91
C ALA A 31 -34.07 8.93 -40.87
N LEU A 32 -34.41 10.07 -41.49
CA LEU A 32 -33.48 10.81 -42.35
C LEU A 32 -32.34 11.46 -41.55
N LEU A 33 -32.65 11.99 -40.36
CA LEU A 33 -31.67 12.60 -39.47
C LEU A 33 -30.75 11.54 -38.83
N GLU A 34 -31.26 10.37 -38.44
CA GLU A 34 -30.47 9.25 -37.95
C GLU A 34 -29.51 8.71 -39.03
N LYS A 35 -29.97 8.60 -40.28
CA LYS A 35 -29.12 8.20 -41.41
C LYS A 35 -28.02 9.22 -41.70
N LYS A 36 -28.30 10.52 -41.55
CA LYS A 36 -27.27 11.58 -41.64
C LYS A 36 -26.29 11.53 -40.46
N GLN A 37 -26.75 11.16 -39.26
CA GLN A 37 -25.91 11.04 -38.07
C GLN A 37 -24.92 9.88 -38.24
N GLN A 38 -25.40 8.72 -38.70
CA GLN A 38 -24.57 7.55 -38.97
C GLN A 38 -23.50 7.83 -40.02
N ARG A 39 -23.84 8.55 -41.11
CA ARG A 39 -22.85 8.95 -42.13
C ARG A 39 -21.76 9.85 -41.57
N LEU A 40 -22.10 10.85 -40.75
CA LEU A 40 -21.10 11.75 -40.15
C LEU A 40 -20.19 11.02 -39.15
N VAL A 41 -20.72 10.06 -38.40
CA VAL A 41 -19.93 9.21 -37.50
C VAL A 41 -18.94 8.34 -38.29
N GLN A 42 -19.38 7.76 -39.42
CA GLN A 42 -18.50 6.97 -40.30
C GLN A 42 -17.43 7.83 -40.98
N GLU A 43 -17.76 9.07 -41.36
CA GLU A 43 -16.81 10.01 -41.96
C GLU A 43 -15.73 10.43 -40.97
N ILE A 44 -16.09 10.70 -39.70
CA ILE A 44 -15.12 10.99 -38.62
C ILE A 44 -14.18 9.79 -38.41
N ALA A 45 -14.74 8.58 -38.30
CA ALA A 45 -13.95 7.37 -38.10
C ALA A 45 -12.99 7.09 -39.29
N SER A 46 -13.42 7.35 -40.53
CA SER A 46 -12.57 7.21 -41.71
C SER A 46 -11.43 8.25 -41.75
N LEU A 47 -11.70 9.49 -41.36
CA LEU A 47 -10.69 10.55 -41.27
C LEU A 47 -9.66 10.29 -40.18
N GLU A 48 -10.06 9.69 -39.06
CA GLU A 48 -9.16 9.28 -37.96
C GLU A 48 -8.28 8.08 -38.36
N ASN A 49 -8.85 7.08 -39.03
CA ASN A 49 -8.09 5.92 -39.51
C ASN A 49 -7.08 6.29 -40.62
N GLY A 50 -7.42 7.23 -41.50
CA GLY A 50 -6.49 7.77 -42.49
C GLY A 50 -5.36 8.63 -41.91
N ALA A 51 -5.50 9.09 -40.66
CA ALA A 51 -4.45 9.79 -39.92
C ALA A 51 -3.42 8.81 -39.35
N ALA A 52 -3.90 7.68 -38.82
CA ALA A 52 -3.07 6.64 -38.21
C ALA A 52 -2.14 5.95 -39.24
N SER A 53 -2.66 5.63 -40.43
CA SER A 53 -1.87 4.92 -41.45
C SER A 53 -0.73 5.75 -42.07
N LYS A 54 -0.74 7.08 -41.88
CA LYS A 54 0.34 7.97 -42.33
C LYS A 54 1.46 8.13 -41.30
N VAL A 55 1.21 7.75 -40.04
CA VAL A 55 2.21 7.73 -38.97
C VAL A 55 3.01 6.42 -39.04
N ASP A 56 2.37 5.30 -39.35
CA ASP A 56 3.01 3.98 -39.50
C ASP A 56 4.03 3.91 -40.65
N ALA A 57 3.93 4.77 -41.67
CA ALA A 57 4.83 4.77 -42.82
C ALA A 57 6.17 5.50 -42.57
N VAL A 58 6.35 6.13 -41.40
CA VAL A 58 7.57 6.89 -41.05
C VAL A 58 8.43 6.19 -40.00
N GLU A 59 7.91 5.16 -39.31
CA GLU A 59 8.60 4.47 -38.19
C GLU A 59 9.23 3.11 -38.55
N THR A 60 9.26 2.69 -39.82
CA THR A 60 9.99 1.47 -40.24
C THR A 60 11.47 1.76 -40.53
N SER A 61 12.23 2.22 -39.53
CA SER A 61 13.69 2.01 -39.45
C SER A 61 14.21 2.26 -38.02
N GLU A 62 14.63 1.16 -37.37
CA GLU A 62 15.48 1.05 -36.17
C GLU A 62 14.87 1.05 -34.74
N SER A 63 15.29 0.00 -34.01
CA SER A 63 15.20 -0.43 -32.60
C SER A 63 14.11 0.05 -31.61
N SER A 64 13.43 -0.97 -31.08
CA SER A 64 12.91 -1.15 -29.71
C SER A 64 12.73 0.09 -28.83
N THR A 65 11.49 0.53 -28.67
CA THR A 65 10.76 0.77 -27.40
C THR A 65 9.53 1.61 -27.71
N SER A 66 8.36 1.17 -27.25
CA SER A 66 7.18 1.98 -26.88
C SER A 66 5.92 1.21 -27.21
N ASP A 67 5.25 0.72 -26.18
CA ASP A 67 3.91 0.15 -26.31
C ASP A 67 3.07 0.67 -25.13
N HIS A 68 3.01 2.00 -24.96
CA HIS A 68 2.26 2.65 -23.87
C HIS A 68 1.40 3.86 -24.26
N MET A 69 1.19 4.14 -25.56
CA MET A 69 0.24 5.21 -25.98
C MET A 69 -1.04 4.73 -26.66
N HIS A 70 -1.26 3.42 -26.87
CA HIS A 70 -2.42 2.93 -27.64
C HIS A 70 -3.68 2.55 -26.85
N LEU A 71 -3.70 2.65 -25.51
CA LEU A 71 -4.83 2.16 -24.70
C LEU A 71 -5.79 3.23 -24.15
N CYS A 72 -5.58 4.51 -24.46
CA CYS A 72 -6.47 5.59 -24.00
C CYS A 72 -7.65 5.94 -24.92
N MET A 73 -7.74 5.41 -26.16
CA MET A 73 -8.83 5.78 -27.08
C MET A 73 -9.78 4.64 -27.50
N GLY A 74 -9.47 3.38 -27.18
CA GLY A 74 -10.35 2.24 -27.52
C GLY A 74 -11.53 1.99 -26.58
N ALA A 75 -11.67 2.74 -25.47
CA ALA A 75 -12.61 2.42 -24.39
C ALA A 75 -13.98 3.15 -24.47
N CYS A 76 -14.28 3.87 -25.54
CA CYS A 76 -15.57 4.58 -25.70
C CYS A 76 -16.67 3.77 -26.41
N ILE A 77 -16.42 2.50 -26.73
CA ILE A 77 -17.40 1.63 -27.37
C ILE A 77 -17.59 0.44 -26.42
N GLU A 78 -18.84 0.18 -26.00
CA GLU A 78 -19.29 -0.90 -25.09
C GLU A 78 -19.51 -0.58 -23.59
N ALA A 79 -19.88 0.65 -23.22
CA ALA A 79 -20.60 0.88 -21.96
C ALA A 79 -21.53 2.11 -22.03
N PRO A 80 -22.86 1.94 -22.17
CA PRO A 80 -23.80 3.07 -22.26
C PRO A 80 -23.78 4.02 -21.05
N GLY A 81 -23.34 3.53 -19.87
CA GLY A 81 -23.29 4.32 -18.64
C GLY A 81 -22.13 5.34 -18.58
N ILE A 82 -20.99 5.05 -19.20
CA ILE A 82 -19.79 5.92 -19.13
C ILE A 82 -19.93 7.12 -20.08
N ALA A 83 -20.61 6.92 -21.22
CA ALA A 83 -20.92 8.01 -22.15
C ALA A 83 -21.88 9.04 -21.54
N LEU A 84 -22.84 8.61 -20.70
CA LEU A 84 -23.79 9.50 -20.03
C LEU A 84 -23.10 10.37 -18.96
N GLU A 85 -22.17 9.80 -18.18
CA GLU A 85 -21.39 10.55 -17.18
C GLU A 85 -20.40 11.53 -17.83
N ALA A 86 -19.78 11.16 -18.95
CA ALA A 86 -18.93 12.06 -19.72
C ALA A 86 -19.73 13.21 -20.35
N LEU A 87 -20.95 12.94 -20.85
CA LEU A 87 -21.87 13.97 -21.34
C LEU A 87 -22.34 14.91 -20.23
N HIS A 88 -22.66 14.41 -19.04
CA HIS A 88 -23.00 15.23 -17.88
C HIS A 88 -21.82 16.11 -17.42
N PHE A 89 -20.58 15.59 -17.48
CA PHE A 89 -19.38 16.34 -17.13
C PHE A 89 -19.06 17.46 -18.14
N VAL A 90 -19.17 17.19 -19.45
CA VAL A 90 -19.01 18.20 -20.51
C VAL A 90 -20.13 19.23 -20.46
N TRP A 91 -21.37 18.81 -20.22
CA TRP A 91 -22.53 19.68 -20.05
C TRP A 91 -22.42 20.57 -18.80
N GLY A 92 -21.91 20.03 -17.69
CA GLY A 92 -21.62 20.79 -16.46
C GLY A 92 -20.55 21.86 -16.67
N ARG A 93 -19.48 21.54 -17.42
CA ARG A 93 -18.43 22.52 -17.80
C ARG A 93 -18.96 23.60 -18.75
N PHE A 94 -19.84 23.23 -19.67
CA PHE A 94 -20.46 24.17 -20.60
C PHE A 94 -21.41 25.13 -19.89
N ARG A 95 -22.25 24.63 -18.97
CA ARG A 95 -23.13 25.48 -18.13
C ARG A 95 -22.35 26.33 -17.13
N TYR A 96 -21.28 25.82 -16.53
CA TYR A 96 -20.42 26.61 -15.64
C TYR A 96 -19.72 27.76 -16.40
N ARG A 97 -19.27 27.53 -17.63
CA ARG A 97 -18.75 28.61 -18.51
C ARG A 97 -19.84 29.58 -18.97
N GLN A 98 -21.06 29.11 -19.24
CA GLN A 98 -22.20 29.98 -19.53
C GLN A 98 -22.65 30.79 -18.28
N ALA A 99 -22.58 30.21 -17.09
CA ALA A 99 -22.91 30.87 -15.82
C ALA A 99 -21.85 31.91 -15.44
N LEU A 100 -20.57 31.66 -15.70
CA LEU A 100 -19.50 32.67 -15.58
C LEU A 100 -19.67 33.85 -16.56
N SER A 101 -20.41 33.66 -17.66
CA SER A 101 -20.72 34.70 -18.64
C SER A 101 -21.99 35.51 -18.33
N ARG A 102 -22.73 35.19 -17.25
CA ARG A 102 -23.98 35.88 -16.88
C ARG A 102 -23.99 36.26 -15.39
N ASN A 103 -24.60 37.41 -15.10
CA ASN A 103 -24.69 38.08 -13.79
C ASN A 103 -24.61 37.18 -12.52
N SER A 104 -23.86 37.67 -11.53
CA SER A 104 -23.55 37.02 -10.24
C SER A 104 -24.75 36.44 -9.49
N ALA A 105 -25.95 37.02 -9.66
CA ALA A 105 -27.19 36.57 -9.01
C ALA A 105 -27.67 35.17 -9.44
N ALA A 106 -27.26 34.67 -10.61
CA ALA A 106 -27.59 33.31 -11.05
C ALA A 106 -26.71 32.26 -10.35
N VAL A 107 -25.43 32.58 -10.17
CA VAL A 107 -24.47 31.73 -9.45
C VAL A 107 -24.83 31.64 -7.97
N THR A 108 -25.26 32.74 -7.35
CA THR A 108 -25.72 32.75 -5.94
C THR A 108 -27.00 31.93 -5.77
N ARG A 109 -27.93 31.96 -6.73
CA ARG A 109 -29.17 31.17 -6.68
C ARG A 109 -28.93 29.67 -6.85
N GLU A 110 -28.02 29.26 -7.74
CA GLU A 110 -27.61 27.85 -7.83
C GLU A 110 -26.90 27.39 -6.56
N LEU A 111 -25.98 28.18 -6.01
CA LEU A 111 -25.30 27.86 -4.74
C LEU A 111 -26.29 27.71 -3.57
N LEU A 112 -27.29 28.58 -3.50
CA LEU A 112 -28.34 28.52 -2.47
C LEU A 112 -29.23 27.28 -2.65
N ALA A 113 -29.60 26.93 -3.89
CA ALA A 113 -30.37 25.72 -4.18
C ALA A 113 -29.59 24.44 -3.81
N TRP A 114 -28.27 24.42 -4.05
CA TRP A 114 -27.40 23.30 -3.65
C TRP A 114 -27.21 23.21 -2.13
N GLN A 115 -27.08 24.34 -1.43
CA GLN A 115 -27.05 24.36 0.04
C GLN A 115 -28.36 23.88 0.66
N GLN A 116 -29.50 24.26 0.08
CA GLN A 116 -30.82 23.79 0.50
C GLN A 116 -31.01 22.29 0.24
N ALA A 117 -30.56 21.78 -0.92
CA ALA A 117 -30.58 20.34 -1.21
C ALA A 117 -29.71 19.54 -0.24
N LEU A 118 -28.54 20.06 0.13
CA LEU A 118 -27.65 19.44 1.12
C LEU A 118 -28.27 19.42 2.52
N ALA A 119 -28.91 20.53 2.93
CA ALA A 119 -29.63 20.62 4.21
C ALA A 119 -30.80 19.63 4.26
N LEU A 120 -31.56 19.50 3.16
CA LEU A 120 -32.66 18.52 3.06
C LEU A 120 -32.16 17.08 3.11
N LEU A 121 -31.00 16.78 2.52
CA LEU A 121 -30.39 15.45 2.58
C LEU A 121 -29.92 15.09 4.00
N VAL A 122 -29.35 16.07 4.72
CA VAL A 122 -28.96 15.93 6.13
C VAL A 122 -30.18 15.77 7.05
N VAL A 123 -31.25 16.52 6.80
CA VAL A 123 -32.53 16.39 7.53
C VAL A 123 -33.19 15.05 7.23
N TRP A 124 -33.19 14.58 5.99
CA TRP A 124 -33.74 13.27 5.61
C TRP A 124 -32.96 12.10 6.26
N ALA A 125 -31.63 12.20 6.29
CA ALA A 125 -30.75 11.21 6.94
C ALA A 125 -30.87 11.19 8.47
N THR A 126 -31.27 12.31 9.09
CA THR A 126 -31.48 12.40 10.55
C THR A 126 -32.90 12.03 10.96
N LYS A 127 -33.92 12.34 10.15
CA LYS A 127 -35.34 12.04 10.43
C LYS A 127 -35.69 10.57 10.25
N THR A 128 -34.98 9.83 9.40
CA THR A 128 -35.16 8.37 9.21
C THR A 128 -34.63 7.50 10.37
N ARG A 129 -34.12 8.09 11.47
CA ARG A 129 -33.60 7.36 12.64
C ARG A 129 -34.26 7.68 13.98
N ARG A 130 -35.27 8.55 14.05
CA ARG A 130 -35.99 8.79 15.31
C ARG A 130 -37.19 7.86 15.45
N MET A 131 -36.94 6.65 15.96
CA MET A 131 -37.91 5.89 16.76
C MET A 131 -37.15 5.22 17.93
N ALA A 132 -36.91 6.01 18.98
CA ALA A 132 -36.76 5.59 20.38
C ALA A 132 -36.54 6.85 21.25
N PRO A 133 -37.20 6.99 22.42
CA PRO A 133 -37.03 8.15 23.29
C PRO A 133 -35.77 8.04 24.16
N PRO A 134 -35.18 9.16 24.61
CA PRO A 134 -34.03 9.15 25.50
C PRO A 134 -34.46 8.93 26.97
N LYS A 135 -33.67 8.17 27.72
CA LYS A 135 -33.65 8.23 29.18
C LYS A 135 -32.59 9.24 29.63
N VAL A 136 -32.98 10.08 30.56
CA VAL A 136 -32.20 11.07 31.29
C VAL A 136 -31.70 10.43 32.58
N GLU A 137 -30.45 10.66 32.96
CA GLU A 137 -30.02 10.87 34.35
C GLU A 137 -28.61 11.51 34.38
N ASP A 138 -28.51 12.56 35.19
CA ASP A 138 -27.34 13.36 35.59
C ASP A 138 -26.40 12.49 36.48
N GLU A 139 -25.22 12.84 36.99
CA GLU A 139 -24.41 14.03 37.29
C GLU A 139 -23.01 13.43 37.64
N VAL A 140 -21.84 14.05 37.51
CA VAL A 140 -21.20 14.89 38.54
C VAL A 140 -19.85 15.37 37.98
N ARG A 141 -19.62 16.68 38.12
CA ARG A 141 -18.32 17.36 37.98
C ARG A 141 -17.44 17.09 39.20
N ALA A 142 -16.14 16.90 39.00
CA ALA A 142 -15.14 17.33 39.97
C ALA A 142 -13.86 17.85 39.29
N THR A 143 -13.62 19.12 39.60
CA THR A 143 -12.51 20.04 39.36
C THR A 143 -11.13 19.47 39.68
N LEU A 144 -10.12 19.79 38.86
CA LEU A 144 -8.73 19.97 39.32
C LEU A 144 -8.04 21.01 38.43
N GLN A 145 -7.83 22.20 39.02
CA GLN A 145 -6.93 23.24 38.53
C GLN A 145 -5.49 22.82 38.83
N VAL A 146 -4.57 23.05 37.89
CA VAL A 146 -3.13 23.08 38.18
C VAL A 146 -2.56 24.40 37.64
N PRO A 147 -1.83 25.18 38.46
CA PRO A 147 -1.21 26.45 38.09
C PRO A 147 0.20 26.23 37.51
N GLY A 148 0.63 27.08 36.58
CA GLY A 148 2.02 27.09 36.14
C GLY A 148 2.22 27.67 34.74
N ALA A 149 2.03 28.98 34.61
CA ALA A 149 2.46 29.72 33.43
C ALA A 149 3.99 29.81 33.41
N VAL A 150 4.64 29.23 32.40
CA VAL A 150 6.05 29.46 32.09
C VAL A 150 6.12 30.45 30.91
N THR A 151 6.88 31.49 31.17
CA THR A 151 7.16 32.69 30.39
C THR A 151 7.76 32.39 29.01
N GLN A 152 7.16 32.97 27.95
CA GLN A 152 7.77 33.06 26.63
C GLN A 152 8.86 34.14 26.62
N PRO A 153 10.04 33.89 26.03
CA PRO A 153 11.01 34.95 25.78
C PRO A 153 10.61 35.80 24.56
N SER A 154 10.72 37.11 24.77
CA SER A 154 10.46 38.22 23.85
C SER A 154 11.26 38.15 22.55
N ARG A 155 10.58 38.39 21.42
CA ARG A 155 11.18 38.71 20.12
C ARG A 155 11.91 40.06 20.16
N PRO A 156 13.11 40.20 19.60
CA PRO A 156 13.70 41.50 19.38
C PRO A 156 13.05 42.19 18.17
N SER A 157 12.62 43.44 18.39
CA SER A 157 12.19 44.36 17.36
C SER A 157 13.41 44.92 16.61
N MET A 158 13.47 44.78 15.29
CA MET A 158 14.31 45.63 14.45
C MET A 158 13.43 46.64 13.71
N GLN A 159 13.59 47.90 14.09
CA GLN A 159 13.17 49.07 13.32
C GLN A 159 14.18 49.34 12.20
N GLY A 160 13.64 49.73 11.04
CA GLY A 160 14.20 50.84 10.27
C GLY A 160 15.02 50.50 9.03
N SER A 161 14.36 50.50 7.86
CA SER A 161 14.84 51.32 6.73
C SER A 161 13.68 51.64 5.78
N LYS A 162 13.57 52.93 5.42
CA LYS A 162 12.60 53.49 4.48
C LYS A 162 13.27 53.67 3.13
N ALA A 163 12.72 53.07 2.08
CA ALA A 163 12.76 53.45 0.64
C ALA A 163 12.25 52.20 -0.12
N SER A 164 11.41 52.22 -1.14
CA SER A 164 10.85 53.23 -2.03
C SER A 164 9.57 52.63 -2.64
N LYS A 165 8.53 53.44 -2.84
CA LYS A 165 7.29 53.04 -3.52
C LYS A 165 7.57 52.69 -4.99
N ALA A 166 7.46 51.42 -5.34
CA ALA A 166 7.23 50.99 -6.71
C ALA A 166 6.01 50.05 -6.73
N SER A 167 4.92 50.58 -7.29
CA SER A 167 3.72 49.82 -7.64
C SER A 167 4.10 48.73 -8.63
N LYS A 168 4.22 47.49 -8.15
CA LYS A 168 4.11 46.29 -8.97
C LYS A 168 2.95 45.49 -8.41
N SER A 169 1.85 45.48 -9.15
CA SER A 169 0.77 44.53 -9.02
C SER A 169 1.28 43.13 -9.38
N SER A 170 2.13 42.55 -8.53
CA SER A 170 2.30 41.11 -8.51
C SER A 170 1.04 40.56 -7.85
N PHE A 171 0.21 39.87 -8.63
CA PHE A 171 -0.64 38.83 -8.08
C PHE A 171 0.31 37.84 -7.39
N VAL A 172 0.59 38.09 -6.11
CA VAL A 172 1.18 37.10 -5.22
C VAL A 172 0.13 36.01 -5.18
N SER A 173 0.32 34.99 -6.02
CA SER A 173 -0.30 33.69 -5.86
C SER A 173 -0.10 33.35 -4.38
N MET A 174 -1.14 33.50 -3.57
CA MET A 174 -1.08 33.14 -2.16
C MET A 174 -0.63 31.69 -2.13
N ALA A 175 0.63 31.47 -1.73
CA ALA A 175 1.19 30.14 -1.63
C ALA A 175 0.25 29.35 -0.73
N LYS A 176 -0.42 28.36 -1.31
CA LYS A 176 -1.45 27.60 -0.60
C LYS A 176 -0.79 26.99 0.63
N ARG A 177 -1.35 27.30 1.80
CA ARG A 177 -0.88 26.72 3.06
C ARG A 177 -0.93 25.20 2.94
N PRO A 178 0.15 24.48 3.27
CA PRO A 178 0.16 23.04 3.17
C PRO A 178 -0.85 22.45 4.18
N VAL A 179 -1.43 21.29 3.85
CA VAL A 179 -2.38 20.57 4.70
C VAL A 179 -1.69 20.06 5.95
N VAL A 180 -0.52 19.49 5.72
CA VAL A 180 0.38 18.96 6.72
C VAL A 180 1.68 19.72 6.58
N MET A 181 2.34 20.09 7.68
CA MET A 181 3.67 20.72 7.57
C MET A 181 4.62 19.80 6.78
N PRO A 182 5.62 20.31 6.03
CA PRO A 182 6.53 19.45 5.26
C PRO A 182 7.20 18.35 6.10
N ALA A 183 7.59 18.66 7.35
CA ALA A 183 8.13 17.69 8.31
C ALA A 183 7.05 16.81 8.98
N GLY A 184 5.77 17.15 8.79
CA GLY A 184 4.62 16.48 9.41
C GLY A 184 4.43 15.04 8.93
N LEU A 185 3.88 14.20 9.80
CA LEU A 185 3.34 12.89 9.40
C LEU A 185 2.09 13.08 8.54
N SER A 186 1.98 12.29 7.47
CA SER A 186 0.77 12.20 6.66
C SER A 186 -0.44 11.76 7.49
N ILE A 187 -1.64 11.96 6.98
CA ILE A 187 -2.89 11.57 7.66
C ILE A 187 -2.87 10.06 8.00
N THR A 188 -2.40 9.23 7.07
CA THR A 188 -2.29 7.78 7.27
C THR A 188 -1.17 7.44 8.25
N GLU A 189 -0.02 8.09 8.18
CA GLU A 189 1.09 7.88 9.13
C GLU A 189 0.68 8.23 10.57
N ARG A 190 -0.09 9.31 10.76
CA ARG A 190 -0.64 9.72 12.06
C ARG A 190 -1.55 8.66 12.69
N PHE A 191 -2.28 7.91 11.87
CA PHE A 191 -3.12 6.82 12.37
C PHE A 191 -2.26 5.74 13.03
N PHE A 192 -1.20 5.30 12.36
CA PHE A 192 -0.28 4.28 12.89
C PHE A 192 0.51 4.78 14.10
N PHE A 193 0.94 6.03 14.10
CA PHE A 193 1.66 6.62 15.23
C PHE A 193 0.83 6.69 16.53
N LYS A 194 -0.49 6.91 16.40
CA LYS A 194 -1.40 7.00 17.54
C LYS A 194 -1.76 5.64 18.16
N ILE A 195 -1.36 4.52 17.55
CA ILE A 195 -1.59 3.19 18.14
C ILE A 195 -0.70 3.08 19.38
N PRO A 196 -1.29 2.95 20.59
CA PRO A 196 -0.51 2.91 21.82
C PRO A 196 0.36 1.65 21.86
N PRO A 197 1.50 1.66 22.58
CA PRO A 197 2.39 0.51 22.68
C PRO A 197 1.73 -0.74 23.24
N THR A 198 0.61 -0.59 23.99
CA THR A 198 -0.23 -1.66 24.57
C THR A 198 -1.20 -2.30 23.57
N LYS A 199 -1.28 -1.79 22.34
CA LYS A 199 -2.03 -2.40 21.23
C LYS A 199 -1.07 -2.79 20.13
N GLN A 200 -1.40 -3.84 19.38
CA GLN A 200 -0.57 -4.24 18.24
C GLN A 200 -0.37 -3.07 17.27
N GLN A 201 0.89 -2.69 17.08
CA GLN A 201 1.29 -1.74 16.04
C GLN A 201 1.55 -2.46 14.72
N VAL A 202 1.38 -1.73 13.62
CA VAL A 202 1.76 -2.24 12.30
C VAL A 202 3.25 -2.04 12.10
N LEU A 203 3.99 -3.15 12.11
CA LEU A 203 5.43 -3.19 11.99
C LEU A 203 5.81 -3.80 10.64
N MET A 204 6.73 -3.13 9.95
CA MET A 204 7.36 -3.60 8.73
C MET A 204 8.69 -4.26 9.10
N CYS A 205 8.98 -5.45 8.58
CA CYS A 205 10.23 -6.15 8.88
C CYS A 205 10.85 -6.75 7.62
N ILE A 206 12.13 -6.48 7.36
CA ILE A 206 12.89 -7.07 6.27
C ILE A 206 14.10 -7.80 6.82
N MET A 207 14.40 -8.97 6.27
CA MET A 207 15.58 -9.78 6.53
C MET A 207 16.46 -9.76 5.30
N VAL A 208 17.74 -9.47 5.50
CA VAL A 208 18.77 -9.64 4.47
C VAL A 208 19.89 -10.50 5.01
N ARG A 209 20.37 -11.44 4.19
CA ARG A 209 21.60 -12.21 4.47
C ARG A 209 22.70 -11.68 3.58
N VAL A 210 23.71 -11.07 4.20
CA VAL A 210 24.81 -10.43 3.50
C VAL A 210 26.05 -11.28 3.69
N ARG A 211 26.60 -11.76 2.58
CA ARG A 211 27.92 -12.36 2.54
C ARG A 211 28.95 -11.27 2.32
N LEU A 212 29.98 -11.28 3.15
CA LEU A 212 31.04 -10.30 3.13
C LEU A 212 31.86 -10.40 1.82
N PRO A 213 32.52 -9.30 1.40
CA PRO A 213 33.47 -9.34 0.30
C PRO A 213 34.61 -10.33 0.60
N PRO A 214 35.18 -11.03 -0.41
CA PRO A 214 36.25 -12.00 -0.19
C PRO A 214 37.52 -11.36 0.39
N SER A 215 37.78 -10.10 0.06
CA SER A 215 38.91 -9.34 0.61
C SER A 215 38.67 -8.77 2.02
N ALA A 216 37.43 -8.82 2.54
CA ALA A 216 37.11 -8.25 3.83
C ALA A 216 37.50 -9.23 4.95
N PRO A 217 38.42 -8.86 5.87
CA PRO A 217 38.81 -9.73 6.95
C PRO A 217 37.66 -9.87 7.94
N VAL A 218 37.27 -11.11 8.23
CA VAL A 218 36.42 -11.39 9.39
C VAL A 218 37.25 -11.28 10.64
N GLY A 219 36.84 -10.37 11.51
CA GLY A 219 37.52 -10.19 12.78
C GLY A 219 36.75 -9.34 13.77
N PRO A 220 37.38 -9.01 14.91
CA PRO A 220 36.73 -8.29 16.01
C PRO A 220 36.17 -6.90 15.63
N HIS A 221 36.62 -6.31 14.52
CA HIS A 221 36.17 -5.00 14.04
C HIS A 221 34.92 -5.07 13.14
N THR A 222 34.62 -6.22 12.56
CA THR A 222 33.50 -6.41 11.63
C THR A 222 32.15 -5.98 12.25
N PRO A 223 31.83 -6.32 13.52
CA PRO A 223 30.58 -5.89 14.15
C PRO A 223 30.46 -4.37 14.29
N ASN A 224 31.52 -3.67 14.70
CA ASN A 224 31.53 -2.20 14.77
C ASN A 224 31.23 -1.61 13.39
N ARG A 225 31.86 -2.17 12.36
CA ARG A 225 31.70 -1.70 10.99
C ARG A 225 30.28 -1.88 10.46
N ILE A 226 29.61 -2.99 10.81
CA ILE A 226 28.18 -3.17 10.47
C ILE A 226 27.34 -2.03 11.07
N ILE A 227 27.56 -1.65 12.34
CA ILE A 227 26.81 -0.57 12.98
C ILE A 227 27.13 0.80 12.39
N ASP A 228 28.39 1.06 12.06
CA ASP A 228 28.78 2.31 11.39
C ASP A 228 28.10 2.43 10.01
N LEU A 229 28.05 1.35 9.24
CA LEU A 229 27.33 1.30 7.95
C LEU A 229 25.82 1.52 8.11
N LEU A 230 25.22 1.02 9.20
CA LEU A 230 23.83 1.31 9.52
C LEU A 230 23.60 2.79 9.80
N ARG A 231 24.51 3.46 10.51
CA ARG A 231 24.45 4.91 10.76
C ARG A 231 24.56 5.71 9.46
N ILE A 232 25.46 5.31 8.56
CA ILE A 232 25.58 5.94 7.24
C ILE A 232 24.27 5.76 6.46
N ALA A 233 23.72 4.54 6.42
CA ALA A 233 22.46 4.29 5.75
C ALA A 233 21.31 5.10 6.39
N GLN A 234 21.20 5.12 7.72
CA GLN A 234 20.20 5.89 8.48
C GLN A 234 20.29 7.38 8.13
N SER A 235 21.50 7.95 8.10
CA SER A 235 21.74 9.38 7.86
C SER A 235 21.19 9.86 6.52
N LYS A 236 21.08 8.98 5.52
CA LYS A 236 20.53 9.31 4.20
C LYS A 236 19.00 9.43 4.19
N HIS A 237 18.31 8.98 5.24
CA HIS A 237 16.85 8.93 5.32
C HIS A 237 16.32 9.81 6.45
N TYR A 238 15.67 10.93 6.10
CA TYR A 238 15.10 11.89 7.05
C TYR A 238 14.24 11.24 8.14
N ARG A 239 13.30 10.36 7.75
CA ARG A 239 12.37 9.71 8.69
C ARG A 239 13.06 8.74 9.65
N LEU A 240 14.11 8.03 9.21
CA LEU A 240 14.88 7.12 10.06
C LEU A 240 15.86 7.86 10.98
N SER A 241 16.22 9.09 10.61
CA SER A 241 17.06 10.00 11.39
C SER A 241 16.28 10.98 12.26
N SER A 242 14.98 10.75 12.46
CA SER A 242 14.10 11.66 13.20
C SER A 242 13.30 10.95 14.29
N TRP A 243 12.95 11.69 15.35
CA TRP A 243 11.88 11.34 16.28
C TRP A 243 10.59 12.05 15.89
N ILE A 244 9.45 11.59 16.41
CA ILE A 244 8.14 12.21 16.13
C ILE A 244 7.69 13.02 17.34
N ASP A 245 7.52 14.32 17.15
CA ASP A 245 6.91 15.19 18.14
C ASP A 245 5.40 14.94 18.23
N LYS A 246 4.93 14.59 19.43
CA LYS A 246 3.54 14.19 19.67
C LYS A 246 2.55 15.33 19.49
N GLU A 247 2.97 16.55 19.81
CA GLU A 247 2.08 17.71 19.77
C GLU A 247 1.90 18.21 18.34
N SER A 248 3.01 18.45 17.64
CA SER A 248 2.98 18.94 16.26
C SER A 248 2.76 17.85 15.22
N MET A 249 2.93 16.57 15.59
CA MET A 249 2.95 15.43 14.68
C MET A 249 3.99 15.59 13.56
N SER A 250 5.14 16.20 13.88
CA SER A 250 6.25 16.42 12.96
C SER A 250 7.43 15.53 13.31
N ALA A 251 8.09 15.01 12.28
CA ALA A 251 9.37 14.36 12.45
C ALA A 251 10.47 15.42 12.59
N ILE A 252 11.31 15.30 13.61
CA ILE A 252 12.39 16.21 13.93
C ILE A 252 13.71 15.42 13.94
N PRO A 253 14.73 15.84 13.18
CA PRO A 253 16.02 15.14 13.17
C PRO A 253 16.64 15.03 14.57
N PHE A 254 17.22 13.88 14.89
CA PHE A 254 17.89 13.65 16.18
C PHE A 254 19.14 14.52 16.36
N CYS A 255 19.94 14.65 15.30
CA CYS A 255 21.23 15.31 15.32
C CYS A 255 21.64 15.72 13.90
N ASP A 256 22.81 16.37 13.77
CA ASP A 256 23.34 16.85 12.48
C ASP A 256 24.29 15.86 11.80
N LYS A 257 24.95 14.98 12.56
CA LYS A 257 26.02 14.10 12.06
C LYS A 257 25.73 12.63 12.31
N ALA A 258 26.15 11.77 11.38
CA ALA A 258 25.92 10.33 11.47
C ALA A 258 26.53 9.70 12.73
N ALA A 259 27.68 10.20 13.20
CA ALA A 259 28.32 9.74 14.45
C ALA A 259 27.41 9.87 15.69
N ASN A 260 26.48 10.83 15.68
CA ASN A 260 25.62 11.15 16.81
C ASN A 260 24.21 10.54 16.65
N LEU A 261 23.95 9.75 15.60
CA LEU A 261 22.64 9.17 15.38
C LEU A 261 22.35 8.08 16.42
N PRO A 262 21.16 8.11 17.07
CA PRO A 262 20.73 6.98 17.86
C PRO A 262 20.42 5.82 16.92
N THR A 263 21.11 4.70 17.14
CA THR A 263 20.96 3.48 16.34
C THR A 263 20.54 2.37 17.28
N ALA A 264 19.30 1.89 17.15
CA ALA A 264 18.79 0.79 17.96
C ALA A 264 19.22 -0.53 17.33
N TYR A 265 20.21 -1.19 17.92
CA TYR A 265 20.74 -2.47 17.43
C TYR A 265 20.90 -3.51 18.54
N ARG A 266 20.88 -4.79 18.16
CA ARG A 266 21.32 -5.92 18.99
C ARG A 266 22.04 -6.96 18.15
N PHE A 267 23.00 -7.65 18.75
CA PHE A 267 23.75 -8.77 18.19
C PHE A 267 23.27 -10.08 18.81
N LEU A 268 23.11 -11.08 17.96
CA LEU A 268 22.60 -12.39 18.33
C LEU A 268 23.51 -13.46 17.74
N GLU A 269 23.96 -14.38 18.58
CA GLU A 269 24.74 -15.52 18.10
C GLU A 269 23.83 -16.46 17.30
N ARG A 270 24.28 -16.91 16.13
CA ARG A 270 23.54 -17.90 15.35
C ARG A 270 23.54 -19.26 16.06
N ALA A 271 22.44 -19.58 16.74
CA ALA A 271 22.28 -20.85 17.47
C ALA A 271 21.85 -22.05 16.60
N GLY A 272 21.39 -21.82 15.37
CA GLY A 272 20.93 -22.89 14.49
C GLY A 272 20.42 -22.39 13.13
N PRO A 273 20.02 -23.28 12.22
CA PRO A 273 19.53 -22.92 10.88
C PRO A 273 18.27 -22.06 10.93
N ASN A 274 17.41 -22.28 11.93
CA ASN A 274 16.10 -21.64 12.10
C ASN A 274 16.07 -20.55 13.17
N HIS A 275 17.22 -20.21 13.78
CA HIS A 275 17.26 -19.19 14.84
C HIS A 275 16.74 -17.82 14.35
N TRP A 276 16.90 -17.50 13.07
CA TRP A 276 16.38 -16.28 12.45
C TRP A 276 14.86 -16.15 12.57
N LEU A 277 14.11 -17.26 12.64
CA LEU A 277 12.67 -17.24 12.85
C LEU A 277 12.35 -16.66 14.22
N ASP A 278 13.04 -17.13 15.26
CA ASP A 278 12.83 -16.68 16.64
C ASP A 278 13.11 -15.18 16.76
N VAL A 279 14.19 -14.74 16.12
CA VAL A 279 14.52 -13.31 16.01
C VAL A 279 13.42 -12.53 15.29
N TYR A 280 12.92 -13.02 14.15
CA TYR A 280 11.80 -12.40 13.44
C TYR A 280 10.55 -12.28 14.33
N HIS A 281 10.25 -13.29 15.14
CA HIS A 281 9.14 -13.24 16.10
C HIS A 281 9.33 -12.15 17.13
N GLU A 282 10.48 -12.12 17.79
CA GLU A 282 10.76 -11.08 18.77
C GLU A 282 10.66 -9.68 18.14
N GLU A 283 11.22 -9.51 16.95
CA GLU A 283 11.24 -8.23 16.23
C GLU A 283 9.84 -7.77 15.81
N THR A 284 8.97 -8.67 15.34
CA THR A 284 7.63 -8.30 14.85
C THR A 284 6.56 -8.25 15.94
N ASN A 285 6.87 -8.78 17.12
CA ASN A 285 5.98 -8.79 18.30
C ASN A 285 6.26 -7.67 19.29
N ALA A 286 7.45 -7.11 19.31
CA ALA A 286 7.74 -6.02 20.24
C ALA A 286 7.34 -4.66 19.64
N ASN A 287 6.29 -4.05 20.18
CA ASN A 287 5.86 -2.71 19.75
C ASN A 287 6.90 -1.65 20.09
N PHE A 288 6.87 -0.56 19.32
CA PHE A 288 7.65 0.63 19.62
C PHE A 288 6.94 1.48 20.67
N ASP A 289 7.71 2.00 21.61
CA ASP A 289 7.21 3.05 22.49
C ASP A 289 7.18 4.38 21.74
N THR A 290 6.00 4.78 21.26
CA THR A 290 5.79 6.07 20.58
C THR A 290 5.88 7.26 21.53
N SER A 291 6.08 7.03 22.84
CA SER A 291 6.36 8.04 23.84
C SER A 291 7.82 8.34 24.07
N ASP A 292 8.70 7.40 23.76
CA ASP A 292 10.13 7.58 23.93
C ASP A 292 10.72 8.35 22.74
N VAL A 293 10.89 9.66 22.93
CA VAL A 293 11.49 10.56 21.93
C VAL A 293 13.00 10.40 21.79
N THR A 294 13.65 9.62 22.67
CA THR A 294 15.10 9.36 22.63
C THR A 294 15.45 8.19 21.72
N ARG A 295 14.45 7.35 21.39
CA ARG A 295 14.62 6.16 20.56
C ARG A 295 14.02 6.34 19.18
N PRO A 296 14.70 5.86 18.12
CA PRO A 296 14.09 5.79 16.80
C PRO A 296 12.91 4.81 16.78
N LEU A 297 11.90 5.09 15.95
CA LEU A 297 10.78 4.16 15.69
C LEU A 297 11.16 3.08 14.66
N TRP A 298 12.43 2.69 14.66
CA TRP A 298 13.00 1.60 13.90
C TRP A 298 14.17 0.98 14.69
N ARG A 299 14.48 -0.28 14.42
CA ARG A 299 15.58 -1.01 15.05
C ARG A 299 16.12 -2.11 14.14
N SER A 300 17.27 -2.65 14.52
CA SER A 300 17.89 -3.78 13.81
C SER A 300 18.33 -4.91 14.74
N ALA A 301 18.13 -6.15 14.30
CA ALA A 301 18.72 -7.33 14.92
C ALA A 301 19.74 -7.94 13.98
N VAL A 302 20.99 -8.07 14.42
CA VAL A 302 22.11 -8.61 13.64
C VAL A 302 22.43 -10.01 14.15
N ILE A 303 22.20 -11.02 13.32
CA ILE A 303 22.54 -12.41 13.64
C ILE A 303 23.89 -12.72 13.01
N VAL A 304 24.86 -13.11 13.83
CA VAL A 304 26.23 -13.36 13.40
C VAL A 304 26.72 -14.73 13.89
N PRO A 305 27.68 -15.36 13.19
CA PRO A 305 28.39 -16.51 13.71
C PRO A 305 29.10 -16.19 15.03
N LYS A 306 29.37 -17.21 15.86
CA LYS A 306 30.05 -17.04 17.16
C LYS A 306 31.35 -16.24 17.08
N GLY A 307 32.16 -16.47 16.04
CA GLY A 307 33.43 -15.76 15.84
C GLY A 307 33.30 -14.27 15.52
N MET A 308 32.10 -13.82 15.15
CA MET A 308 31.76 -12.42 14.88
C MET A 308 30.96 -11.77 16.02
N MET A 309 30.70 -12.48 17.13
CA MET A 309 30.01 -11.86 18.25
C MET A 309 30.91 -10.80 18.92
N PRO A 310 30.38 -9.58 19.20
CA PRO A 310 31.11 -8.60 19.99
C PRO A 310 31.50 -9.16 21.36
N ALA A 311 32.71 -8.82 21.83
CA ALA A 311 33.14 -9.21 23.18
C ALA A 311 32.20 -8.59 24.23
N ALA A 312 31.84 -9.36 25.26
CA ALA A 312 30.82 -8.97 26.25
C ALA A 312 31.17 -7.69 27.02
N ASP A 313 32.46 -7.39 27.20
CA ASP A 313 33.01 -6.20 27.84
C ASP A 313 33.21 -5.01 26.87
N SER A 314 33.01 -5.21 25.57
CA SER A 314 33.16 -4.15 24.58
C SER A 314 32.07 -3.09 24.69
N ALA A 315 32.41 -1.84 24.38
CA ALA A 315 31.44 -0.74 24.30
C ALA A 315 30.30 -1.03 23.30
N LEU A 316 30.58 -1.75 22.21
CA LEU A 316 29.57 -2.17 21.25
C LEU A 316 28.53 -3.10 21.88
N PHE A 317 29.00 -4.10 22.65
CA PHE A 317 28.11 -5.06 23.31
C PHE A 317 27.24 -4.39 24.39
N GLN A 318 27.85 -3.51 25.19
CA GLN A 318 27.16 -2.76 26.25
C GLN A 318 26.20 -1.70 25.69
N GLY A 319 26.47 -1.18 24.49
CA GLY A 319 25.62 -0.21 23.78
C GLY A 319 24.41 -0.82 23.07
N GLN A 320 24.23 -2.14 23.11
CA GLN A 320 23.08 -2.80 22.51
C GLN A 320 21.76 -2.31 23.12
N THR A 321 20.76 -2.10 22.27
CA THR A 321 19.44 -1.69 22.70
C THR A 321 18.58 -2.93 22.97
N PRO A 322 18.02 -3.10 24.19
CA PRO A 322 17.10 -4.18 24.45
C PRO A 322 15.84 -4.02 23.58
N ILE A 323 15.33 -5.13 23.07
CA ILE A 323 14.10 -5.18 22.25
C ILE A 323 12.92 -4.56 23.01
N PHE A 324 12.84 -4.91 24.28
CA PHE A 324 11.85 -4.47 25.24
C PHE A 324 12.42 -3.28 26.02
N GLY A 325 11.66 -2.19 26.11
CA GLY A 325 12.00 -1.12 27.03
C GLY A 325 11.93 -1.63 28.46
N ALA A 326 12.64 -0.98 29.40
CA ALA A 326 12.59 -1.34 30.82
C ALA A 326 11.15 -1.36 31.39
N ASN A 327 10.24 -0.62 30.75
CA ASN A 327 8.82 -0.52 31.12
C ASN A 327 7.87 -1.16 30.10
N SER A 328 8.38 -1.81 29.04
CA SER A 328 7.47 -2.46 28.09
C SER A 328 7.02 -3.79 28.66
N GLU A 329 5.73 -3.91 28.94
CA GLU A 329 5.11 -5.21 29.18
C GLU A 329 5.41 -6.09 27.96
N GLN A 330 6.08 -7.22 28.19
CA GLN A 330 6.17 -8.25 27.17
C GLN A 330 4.73 -8.67 26.89
N PHE A 331 4.29 -8.50 25.64
CA PHE A 331 2.98 -8.98 25.25
C PHE A 331 2.90 -10.48 25.55
N GLU A 332 1.92 -10.89 26.35
CA GLU A 332 1.64 -12.30 26.64
C GLU A 332 1.32 -13.14 25.39
N TYR A 333 1.29 -12.53 24.19
CA TYR A 333 0.66 -13.09 23.00
C TYR A 333 1.52 -12.91 21.73
N PRO A 334 2.62 -13.67 21.58
CA PRO A 334 3.49 -13.57 20.42
C PRO A 334 2.79 -14.07 19.15
N ILE A 335 3.00 -13.38 18.02
CA ILE A 335 2.90 -13.95 16.67
C ILE A 335 3.77 -15.20 16.66
N LEU A 336 3.23 -16.35 16.26
CA LEU A 336 3.99 -17.59 16.17
C LEU A 336 4.33 -17.88 14.71
N TYR A 337 5.56 -18.33 14.43
CA TYR A 337 5.82 -18.94 13.14
C TYR A 337 5.14 -20.28 13.17
N ASP A 338 4.57 -20.64 12.04
CA ASP A 338 4.24 -22.03 11.85
C ASP A 338 5.54 -22.81 11.59
N ARG A 339 6.03 -23.51 12.63
CA ARG A 339 7.26 -24.32 12.59
C ARG A 339 7.02 -25.73 12.05
N SER A 340 5.94 -25.98 11.28
CA SER A 340 5.56 -27.35 10.95
C SER A 340 6.72 -28.14 10.33
N GLU A 341 7.12 -29.23 11.01
CA GLU A 341 8.23 -30.11 10.59
C GLU A 341 7.98 -30.72 9.21
N ARG A 342 6.72 -30.69 8.75
CA ARG A 342 6.26 -31.08 7.41
C ARG A 342 6.47 -29.96 6.38
N ASN A 343 7.60 -29.27 6.47
CA ASN A 343 8.01 -28.23 5.52
C ASN A 343 8.43 -28.82 4.16
N GLU A 344 7.64 -29.72 3.57
CA GLU A 344 7.84 -30.16 2.18
C GLU A 344 7.65 -29.00 1.20
N PHE A 345 6.93 -27.93 1.61
CA PHE A 345 6.59 -26.78 0.77
C PHE A 345 6.90 -25.41 1.41
N GLY A 346 7.56 -25.38 2.57
CA GLY A 346 8.03 -24.17 3.24
C GLY A 346 9.53 -24.01 2.97
N LEU A 347 9.88 -23.26 1.93
CA LEU A 347 11.28 -23.04 1.59
C LEU A 347 11.91 -22.13 2.64
N ASP A 348 12.61 -22.74 3.59
CA ASP A 348 13.59 -22.05 4.42
C ASP A 348 14.49 -21.20 3.52
N PRO A 349 14.94 -20.02 3.99
CA PRO A 349 15.94 -19.25 3.28
C PRO A 349 17.07 -20.21 2.90
N THR A 350 17.40 -20.26 1.60
CA THR A 350 18.43 -21.16 1.04
C THR A 350 19.61 -21.19 2.00
N PRO A 351 20.12 -22.35 2.42
CA PRO A 351 21.17 -22.39 3.44
C PRO A 351 22.34 -21.50 3.03
N PRO A 352 23.02 -20.86 3.99
CA PRO A 352 24.20 -20.07 3.69
C PRO A 352 25.21 -20.91 2.93
N THR A 353 25.95 -20.29 2.00
CA THR A 353 26.99 -21.01 1.26
C THR A 353 28.02 -21.55 2.24
N PRO A 354 28.41 -22.84 2.12
CA PRO A 354 29.40 -23.43 3.01
C PRO A 354 30.68 -22.60 3.05
N ASN A 355 31.26 -22.43 4.24
CA ASN A 355 32.50 -21.67 4.49
C ASN A 355 32.45 -20.19 4.05
N SER A 356 31.26 -19.63 3.84
CA SER A 356 31.13 -18.21 3.57
C SER A 356 31.01 -17.41 4.86
N ASP A 357 31.68 -16.27 4.88
CA ASP A 357 31.53 -15.29 5.95
C ASP A 357 30.31 -14.42 5.68
N TYR A 358 29.29 -14.56 6.52
CA TYR A 358 28.03 -13.85 6.36
C TYR A 358 27.45 -13.42 7.70
N PHE A 359 26.56 -12.44 7.64
CA PHE A 359 25.65 -12.09 8.71
C PHE A 359 24.23 -11.98 8.17
N GLU A 360 23.24 -12.10 9.05
CA GLU A 360 21.87 -11.74 8.74
C GLU A 360 21.51 -10.51 9.53
N ILE A 361 20.68 -9.66 8.94
CA ILE A 361 20.18 -8.48 9.62
C ILE A 361 18.71 -8.27 9.31
N PHE A 362 17.96 -8.01 10.38
CA PHE A 362 16.57 -7.60 10.32
C PHE A 362 16.49 -6.08 10.44
N PHE A 363 15.74 -5.42 9.56
CA PHE A 363 15.31 -4.04 9.74
C PHE A 363 13.83 -4.01 10.05
N THR A 364 13.50 -3.51 11.24
CA THR A 364 12.13 -3.40 11.73
C THR A 364 11.79 -1.95 11.94
N PHE A 365 10.65 -1.48 11.43
CA PHE A 365 10.18 -0.12 11.70
C PHE A 365 8.66 -0.03 11.84
N ASN A 366 8.20 0.97 12.57
CA ASN A 366 6.78 1.28 12.70
C ASN A 366 6.25 1.88 11.39
N HIS A 367 5.12 1.39 10.88
CA HIS A 367 4.53 1.83 9.60
C HIS A 367 4.19 3.35 9.56
N CYS A 368 4.21 4.07 10.68
CA CYS A 368 4.14 5.53 10.66
C CYS A 368 5.36 6.20 10.00
N LEU A 369 6.51 5.53 9.89
CA LEU A 369 7.70 6.08 9.23
C LEU A 369 7.70 5.87 7.71
N GLY A 370 7.09 4.79 7.23
CA GLY A 370 7.19 4.37 5.84
C GLY A 370 6.31 3.19 5.46
N ASP A 371 6.39 2.79 4.19
CA ASP A 371 5.69 1.64 3.60
C ASP A 371 6.65 0.52 3.18
N GLY A 372 6.14 -0.56 2.57
CA GLY A 372 6.99 -1.68 2.13
C GLY A 372 8.07 -1.32 1.10
N LEU A 373 7.87 -0.29 0.27
CA LEU A 373 8.94 0.19 -0.60
C LEU A 373 10.00 1.01 0.15
N SER A 374 9.62 1.62 1.27
CA SER A 374 10.56 2.27 2.18
C SER A 374 11.52 1.26 2.82
N MET A 375 11.04 0.05 3.16
CA MET A 375 11.92 -1.06 3.58
C MET A 375 12.97 -1.35 2.53
N PHE A 376 12.55 -1.48 1.27
CA PHE A 376 13.45 -1.76 0.15
C PHE A 376 14.44 -0.62 -0.08
N ALA A 377 13.99 0.64 -0.04
CA ALA A 377 14.86 1.81 -0.19
C ALA A 377 15.96 1.86 0.88
N PHE A 378 15.61 1.58 2.13
CA PHE A 378 16.59 1.50 3.21
C PHE A 378 17.56 0.33 3.04
N ALA A 379 17.05 -0.87 2.77
CA ALA A 379 17.90 -2.06 2.56
C ALA A 379 18.88 -1.85 1.38
N ARG A 380 18.42 -1.23 0.29
CA ARG A 380 19.28 -0.84 -0.84
C ARG A 380 20.35 0.15 -0.41
N THR A 381 19.98 1.21 0.31
CA THR A 381 20.94 2.21 0.80
C THR A 381 22.00 1.57 1.69
N PHE A 382 21.60 0.64 2.57
CA PHE A 382 22.53 -0.13 3.38
C PHE A 382 23.47 -0.95 2.50
N LEU A 383 22.95 -1.76 1.57
CA LEU A 383 23.76 -2.59 0.67
C LEU A 383 24.72 -1.77 -0.21
N GLU A 384 24.31 -0.59 -0.66
CA GLU A 384 25.15 0.35 -1.41
C GLU A 384 26.32 0.90 -0.58
N CYS A 385 26.19 0.96 0.75
CA CYS A 385 27.28 1.36 1.65
C CYS A 385 28.13 0.16 2.11
N THR A 386 27.69 -1.07 1.85
CA THR A 386 28.30 -2.30 2.38
C THR A 386 29.19 -2.86 1.27
N ASP A 387 30.43 -2.37 1.15
CA ASP A 387 31.41 -2.84 0.16
C ASP A 387 32.78 -3.10 0.82
N ALA A 388 33.73 -3.69 0.05
CA ALA A 388 35.07 -3.99 0.55
C ALA A 388 35.82 -2.75 1.04
N ALA A 389 35.68 -1.60 0.37
CA ALA A 389 36.38 -0.38 0.75
C ALA A 389 35.91 0.13 2.13
N HIS A 390 34.61 0.08 2.40
CA HIS A 390 34.06 0.47 3.68
C HIS A 390 34.40 -0.54 4.78
N PHE A 391 34.36 -1.85 4.48
CA PHE A 391 34.74 -2.87 5.47
C PHE A 391 36.22 -2.77 5.87
N ASN A 392 37.09 -2.55 4.89
CA ASN A 392 38.54 -2.46 5.08
C ASN A 392 39.02 -1.09 5.54
N SER A 393 38.15 -0.07 5.54
CA SER A 393 38.54 1.25 6.03
C SER A 393 38.89 1.20 7.50
N LEU A 394 39.94 1.93 7.91
CA LEU A 394 40.26 2.13 9.32
C LEU A 394 39.21 3.01 10.01
N ASP A 395 38.70 4.01 9.28
CA ASP A 395 37.74 4.99 9.78
C ASP A 395 36.77 5.41 8.66
N LEU A 396 35.48 5.39 8.95
CA LEU A 396 34.42 5.82 8.04
C LEU A 396 34.10 7.32 8.17
N LYS A 397 34.75 8.04 9.10
CA LYS A 397 34.62 9.48 9.31
C LYS A 397 33.17 9.91 9.53
N LEU A 398 32.46 9.21 10.42
CA LEU A 398 31.02 9.40 10.67
C LEU A 398 30.69 10.84 11.12
N GLU A 399 31.62 11.54 11.74
CA GLU A 399 31.53 12.94 12.17
C GLU A 399 31.49 13.92 11.00
N THR A 400 31.94 13.49 9.82
CA THR A 400 31.90 14.30 8.58
C THR A 400 30.61 14.09 7.79
N ILE A 401 29.89 13.00 8.03
CA ILE A 401 28.68 12.63 7.27
C ILE A 401 27.47 13.36 7.84
N GLU A 402 26.85 14.21 7.02
CA GLU A 402 25.65 14.96 7.35
C GLU A 402 24.40 14.08 7.38
N VAL A 403 23.52 14.34 8.35
CA VAL A 403 22.18 13.75 8.43
C VAL A 403 21.24 14.49 7.50
N SER A 404 20.45 13.74 6.72
CA SER A 404 19.41 14.28 5.85
C SER A 404 18.41 15.10 6.65
N LYS A 405 18.33 16.40 6.33
CA LYS A 405 17.41 17.37 6.94
C LYS A 405 16.18 17.65 6.08
N GLU A 406 16.15 17.13 4.85
CA GLU A 406 15.07 17.40 3.91
C GLU A 406 13.93 16.38 4.08
N PRO A 407 12.74 16.81 4.53
CA PRO A 407 11.63 15.90 4.68
C PRO A 407 11.11 15.41 3.31
N PRO A 408 10.66 14.16 3.21
CA PRO A 408 10.09 13.64 1.98
C PRO A 408 8.75 14.34 1.67
N PRO A 409 8.34 14.48 0.39
CA PRO A 409 7.08 15.14 0.05
C PRO A 409 5.86 14.45 0.67
N VAL A 410 5.18 15.11 1.61
CA VAL A 410 3.99 14.53 2.25
C VAL A 410 2.87 14.36 1.23
N ILE A 411 2.37 13.13 1.12
CA ILE A 411 1.34 12.73 0.15
C ILE A 411 0.09 13.62 0.18
N ASP A 412 -0.30 14.11 1.36
CA ASP A 412 -1.47 14.96 1.55
C ASP A 412 -1.30 16.36 0.98
N ASN A 413 -0.06 16.84 0.86
CA ASN A 413 0.24 18.14 0.26
C ASN A 413 0.30 18.06 -1.27
N LEU A 414 0.47 16.86 -1.83
CA LEU A 414 0.45 16.63 -3.28
C LEU A 414 -0.97 16.71 -3.85
N PHE A 415 -1.98 16.59 -2.99
CA PHE A 415 -3.38 16.71 -3.37
C PHE A 415 -4.01 17.93 -2.71
N ASP A 416 -4.57 18.82 -3.54
CA ASP A 416 -5.43 19.91 -3.07
C ASP A 416 -6.88 19.74 -3.54
N PRO A 417 -7.59 18.73 -3.01
CA PRO A 417 -8.94 18.44 -3.48
C PRO A 417 -9.92 19.53 -3.03
N ASN A 418 -10.69 20.05 -3.98
CA ASN A 418 -11.89 20.83 -3.68
C ASN A 418 -13.12 19.92 -3.53
N ILE A 419 -14.21 20.46 -2.96
CA ILE A 419 -15.46 19.71 -2.75
C ILE A 419 -16.00 19.09 -4.04
N PHE A 420 -15.87 19.74 -5.19
CA PHE A 420 -16.38 19.23 -6.47
C PHE A 420 -15.57 18.02 -6.97
N GLU A 421 -14.28 17.94 -6.64
CA GLU A 421 -13.44 16.77 -6.96
C GLU A 421 -13.78 15.56 -6.07
N VAL A 422 -14.09 15.79 -4.80
CA VAL A 422 -14.33 14.70 -3.84
C VAL A 422 -15.78 14.27 -3.79
N PHE A 423 -16.73 15.16 -4.07
CA PHE A 423 -18.16 14.91 -3.88
C PHE A 423 -18.66 13.68 -4.67
N PRO A 424 -18.36 13.50 -5.97
CA PRO A 424 -18.82 12.32 -6.70
C PRO A 424 -18.30 11.01 -6.07
N THR A 425 -17.04 11.02 -5.64
CA THR A 425 -16.42 9.85 -5.00
C THR A 425 -16.99 9.61 -3.61
N ALA A 426 -17.15 10.65 -2.80
CA ALA A 426 -17.73 10.58 -1.46
C ALA A 426 -19.19 10.12 -1.51
N ALA A 427 -19.98 10.63 -2.47
CA ALA A 427 -21.35 10.22 -2.72
C ALA A 427 -21.41 8.75 -3.18
N ALA A 428 -20.53 8.32 -4.10
CA ALA A 428 -20.46 6.92 -4.51
C ALA A 428 -20.09 5.98 -3.35
N ILE A 429 -19.14 6.39 -2.49
CA ILE A 429 -18.80 5.66 -1.26
C ILE A 429 -20.02 5.60 -0.33
N ALA A 430 -20.67 6.74 -0.08
CA ALA A 430 -21.84 6.80 0.79
C ALA A 430 -23.01 5.97 0.25
N MET A 431 -23.29 6.00 -1.06
CA MET A 431 -24.33 5.17 -1.69
C MET A 431 -23.97 3.67 -1.62
N ARG A 432 -22.69 3.31 -1.74
CA ARG A 432 -22.24 1.92 -1.61
C ARG A 432 -22.33 1.43 -0.16
N THR A 433 -22.01 2.29 0.81
CA THR A 433 -21.99 1.96 2.23
C THR A 433 -23.39 2.03 2.86
N PHE A 434 -24.23 2.98 2.45
CA PHE A 434 -25.53 3.29 3.07
C PHE A 434 -26.74 3.12 2.13
N GLY A 435 -26.54 3.18 0.81
CA GLY A 435 -27.64 3.25 -0.19
C GLY A 435 -28.21 1.90 -0.64
N LYS A 436 -27.66 0.76 -0.20
CA LYS A 436 -28.26 -0.55 -0.44
C LYS A 436 -28.95 -1.04 0.83
N LYS A 437 -30.23 -1.42 0.76
CA LYS A 437 -30.87 -2.34 1.75
C LYS A 437 -29.87 -3.46 2.03
N LYS A 438 -29.61 -3.76 3.32
CA LYS A 438 -28.64 -4.73 3.89
C LYS A 438 -28.29 -5.97 3.03
N LYS A 439 -27.77 -5.81 1.82
CA LYS A 439 -26.86 -6.77 1.20
C LYS A 439 -25.52 -6.40 1.78
N ARG A 440 -25.24 -7.00 2.95
CA ARG A 440 -23.93 -6.96 3.58
C ARG A 440 -22.88 -7.14 2.48
N LEU A 441 -21.88 -6.25 2.49
CA LEU A 441 -20.76 -6.27 1.57
C LEU A 441 -20.18 -7.70 1.52
N GLY A 442 -20.32 -8.37 0.38
CA GLY A 442 -19.64 -9.65 0.11
C GLY A 442 -20.21 -10.91 0.76
N HIS A 443 -21.13 -10.80 1.72
CA HIS A 443 -21.86 -11.94 2.30
C HIS A 443 -23.36 -11.64 2.22
N GLY A 444 -24.08 -12.31 1.32
CA GLY A 444 -25.53 -12.12 1.18
C GLY A 444 -26.25 -12.42 2.49
N ALA A 445 -27.50 -11.98 2.64
CA ALA A 445 -28.31 -12.37 3.80
C ALA A 445 -28.47 -13.91 3.91
N ASP A 446 -28.23 -14.63 2.82
CA ASP A 446 -28.28 -16.09 2.72
C ASP A 446 -26.88 -16.74 2.64
N THR A 447 -25.81 -15.95 2.48
CA THR A 447 -24.45 -16.45 2.67
C THR A 447 -24.12 -16.18 4.14
N PRO A 448 -23.91 -17.20 4.99
CA PRO A 448 -23.47 -16.93 6.34
C PRO A 448 -22.25 -16.00 6.23
N VAL A 449 -22.35 -14.80 6.81
CA VAL A 449 -21.15 -14.22 7.43
C VAL A 449 -20.50 -15.38 8.14
N PRO A 450 -19.20 -15.68 7.98
CA PRO A 450 -18.56 -16.63 8.86
C PRO A 450 -19.04 -16.22 10.24
N ARG A 451 -19.95 -17.00 10.84
CA ARG A 451 -20.10 -16.89 12.27
C ARG A 451 -18.65 -17.04 12.73
N PRO A 452 -18.20 -16.33 13.77
CA PRO A 452 -17.13 -16.93 14.56
C PRO A 452 -17.55 -18.39 14.68
N LEU A 453 -16.81 -19.29 14.02
CA LEU A 453 -17.22 -20.69 13.86
C LEU A 453 -17.63 -21.12 15.27
N PRO A 454 -18.81 -21.75 15.45
CA PRO A 454 -19.43 -21.89 16.76
C PRO A 454 -18.34 -22.23 17.76
N ASN A 455 -18.11 -21.32 18.73
CA ASN A 455 -17.16 -21.52 19.83
C ASN A 455 -17.27 -22.99 20.17
N SER A 456 -16.23 -23.76 19.88
CA SER A 456 -16.20 -25.19 20.13
C SER A 456 -16.70 -25.35 21.55
N SER A 457 -17.94 -25.79 21.71
CA SER A 457 -18.60 -25.90 22.98
C SER A 457 -18.14 -27.21 23.60
N ALA A 458 -16.85 -27.28 23.90
CA ALA A 458 -16.42 -27.65 25.23
C ALA A 458 -15.82 -26.36 25.82
N PRO A 459 -16.46 -25.72 26.82
CA PRO A 459 -15.73 -24.78 27.63
C PRO A 459 -14.61 -25.60 28.27
N LEU A 460 -13.39 -25.48 27.74
CA LEU A 460 -12.24 -25.45 28.63
C LEU A 460 -12.66 -24.48 29.73
N VAL A 461 -12.64 -24.94 30.97
CA VAL A 461 -12.79 -24.09 32.15
C VAL A 461 -11.64 -23.09 32.07
N VAL A 462 -11.84 -22.03 31.30
CA VAL A 462 -10.98 -20.86 31.25
C VAL A 462 -11.38 -20.08 32.48
N SER A 463 -10.48 -20.09 33.46
CA SER A 463 -10.60 -19.27 34.65
C SER A 463 -10.98 -17.83 34.27
N PRO A 464 -11.78 -17.11 35.07
CA PRO A 464 -12.29 -15.76 34.73
C PRO A 464 -11.22 -14.65 34.65
N ALA A 465 -9.94 -15.00 34.50
CA ALA A 465 -8.80 -14.09 34.60
C ALA A 465 -7.89 -14.07 33.37
N THR A 466 -8.20 -14.76 32.26
CA THR A 466 -7.29 -14.79 31.09
C THR A 466 -7.71 -13.75 30.04
N PRO A 467 -6.93 -12.66 29.83
CA PRO A 467 -7.23 -11.66 28.81
C PRO A 467 -7.10 -12.24 27.39
N ALA A 468 -7.78 -11.61 26.43
CA ALA A 468 -7.83 -12.05 25.05
C ALA A 468 -6.48 -11.92 24.34
N ARG A 469 -5.98 -13.00 23.72
CA ARG A 469 -4.67 -13.04 23.08
C ARG A 469 -4.61 -12.15 21.81
N GLY A 470 -3.40 -11.76 21.38
CA GLY A 470 -3.05 -11.34 20.02
C GLY A 470 -2.64 -12.56 19.18
N TYR A 471 -3.04 -12.65 17.91
CA TYR A 471 -3.10 -13.92 17.19
C TYR A 471 -2.79 -13.71 15.70
N SER A 472 -1.54 -13.53 15.28
CA SER A 472 -1.22 -13.78 13.86
C SER A 472 -0.07 -14.74 13.72
N ASN A 473 -0.14 -15.55 12.69
CA ASN A 473 0.95 -16.41 12.27
C ASN A 473 1.40 -15.99 10.88
N ALA A 474 2.62 -16.35 10.53
CA ALA A 474 3.17 -16.12 9.21
C ALA A 474 3.99 -17.32 8.72
N ARG A 475 4.11 -17.44 7.40
CA ARG A 475 4.98 -18.38 6.70
C ARG A 475 5.56 -17.70 5.46
N ALA A 476 6.86 -17.85 5.26
CA ALA A 476 7.55 -17.46 4.05
C ALA A 476 7.55 -18.62 3.04
N LEU A 477 7.26 -18.30 1.79
CA LEU A 477 7.38 -19.17 0.63
C LEU A 477 8.41 -18.54 -0.30
N THR A 478 9.28 -19.32 -0.91
CA THR A 478 10.22 -18.82 -1.91
C THR A 478 9.98 -19.45 -3.27
N PHE A 479 10.38 -18.78 -4.34
CA PHE A 479 10.24 -19.26 -5.71
C PHE A 479 11.52 -18.87 -6.45
N ASN A 480 12.23 -19.88 -6.97
CA ASN A 480 13.54 -19.68 -7.59
C ASN A 480 13.45 -18.93 -8.94
N THR A 481 14.60 -18.49 -9.43
CA THR A 481 14.73 -17.72 -10.67
C THR A 481 14.21 -18.47 -11.90
N GLU A 482 14.42 -19.78 -11.96
CA GLU A 482 13.97 -20.62 -13.07
C GLU A 482 12.43 -20.65 -13.17
N TYR A 483 11.77 -20.98 -12.07
CA TYR A 483 10.31 -20.98 -12.01
C TYR A 483 9.74 -19.58 -12.26
N MET A 484 10.38 -18.53 -11.72
CA MET A 484 9.94 -17.16 -11.99
C MET A 484 10.10 -16.77 -13.45
N ALA A 485 11.09 -17.28 -14.17
CA ALA A 485 11.20 -17.10 -15.62
C ALA A 485 10.04 -17.78 -16.37
N ILE A 486 9.67 -19.00 -15.97
CA ILE A 486 8.49 -19.71 -16.50
C ILE A 486 7.22 -18.90 -16.24
N LEU A 487 6.99 -18.48 -14.99
CA LEU A 487 5.79 -17.74 -14.60
C LEU A 487 5.69 -16.37 -15.31
N ARG A 488 6.83 -15.68 -15.51
CA ARG A 488 6.89 -14.43 -16.29
C ARG A 488 6.51 -14.68 -17.76
N LYS A 489 7.02 -15.75 -18.37
CA LYS A 489 6.67 -16.16 -19.74
C LYS A 489 5.17 -16.46 -19.86
N GLN A 490 4.61 -17.19 -18.89
CA GLN A 490 3.17 -17.47 -18.81
C GLN A 490 2.33 -16.21 -18.67
N SER A 491 2.71 -15.33 -17.74
CA SER A 491 2.05 -14.05 -17.51
C SER A 491 1.97 -13.20 -18.78
N LYS A 492 3.06 -13.13 -19.55
CA LYS A 492 3.12 -12.44 -20.85
C LYS A 492 2.19 -13.11 -21.88
N ARG A 493 2.29 -14.43 -22.03
CA ARG A 493 1.45 -15.23 -22.96
C ARG A 493 -0.05 -15.01 -22.71
N GLU A 494 -0.45 -15.04 -21.45
CA GLU A 494 -1.86 -14.92 -21.04
C GLU A 494 -2.33 -13.46 -20.86
N LYS A 495 -1.48 -12.50 -21.22
CA LYS A 495 -1.71 -11.05 -21.14
C LYS A 495 -2.10 -10.57 -19.74
N THR A 496 -1.58 -11.22 -18.70
CA THR A 496 -1.86 -10.90 -17.29
C THR A 496 -0.66 -10.21 -16.62
N SER A 497 -0.57 -10.23 -15.29
CA SER A 497 0.53 -9.71 -14.47
C SER A 497 0.77 -10.66 -13.29
N ILE A 498 1.99 -10.66 -12.73
CA ILE A 498 2.34 -11.50 -11.58
C ILE A 498 1.46 -11.17 -10.35
N ALA A 499 1.19 -9.89 -10.09
CA ALA A 499 0.30 -9.48 -9.00
C ALA A 499 -1.12 -10.08 -9.16
N ALA A 500 -1.67 -10.06 -10.38
CA ALA A 500 -2.98 -10.65 -10.65
C ALA A 500 -2.98 -12.18 -10.53
N ILE A 501 -1.89 -12.83 -10.95
CA ILE A 501 -1.69 -14.27 -10.77
C ILE A 501 -1.70 -14.61 -9.27
N LEU A 502 -0.91 -13.90 -8.46
CA LEU A 502 -0.82 -14.14 -7.01
C LEU A 502 -2.16 -13.94 -6.30
N VAL A 503 -2.92 -12.89 -6.66
CA VAL A 503 -4.28 -12.69 -6.14
C VAL A 503 -5.16 -13.89 -6.45
N VAL A 504 -5.20 -14.34 -7.71
CA VAL A 504 -6.07 -15.45 -8.12
C VAL A 504 -5.63 -16.79 -7.53
N ALA A 505 -4.32 -17.04 -7.45
CA ALA A 505 -3.77 -18.23 -6.80
C ALA A 505 -4.11 -18.25 -5.30
N ALA A 506 -3.96 -17.13 -4.59
CA ALA A 506 -4.33 -17.01 -3.19
C ALA A 506 -5.85 -17.17 -2.98
N LEU A 507 -6.67 -16.60 -3.87
CA LEU A 507 -8.12 -16.82 -3.82
C LEU A 507 -8.47 -18.31 -4.03
N ALA A 508 -7.78 -19.01 -4.94
CA ALA A 508 -8.00 -20.43 -5.21
C ALA A 508 -7.59 -21.27 -3.98
N ALA A 509 -6.50 -20.91 -3.31
CA ALA A 509 -6.09 -21.51 -2.05
C ALA A 509 -7.12 -21.27 -0.93
N CYS A 510 -7.62 -20.03 -0.76
CA CYS A 510 -8.73 -19.73 0.15
C CYS A 510 -9.98 -20.58 -0.16
N ARG A 511 -10.26 -20.86 -1.44
CA ARG A 511 -11.37 -21.73 -1.83
C ARG A 511 -11.15 -23.16 -1.31
N SER A 512 -9.93 -23.68 -1.38
CA SER A 512 -9.58 -24.98 -0.80
C SER A 512 -9.77 -25.00 0.72
N VAL A 513 -9.48 -23.90 1.42
CA VAL A 513 -9.79 -23.74 2.86
C VAL A 513 -11.30 -23.87 3.10
N PHE A 514 -12.14 -23.12 2.37
CA PHE A 514 -13.59 -23.21 2.54
C PHE A 514 -14.14 -24.61 2.25
N VAL A 515 -13.59 -25.32 1.26
CA VAL A 515 -13.95 -26.72 0.96
C VAL A 515 -13.55 -27.63 2.13
N HIS A 516 -12.33 -27.49 2.64
CA HIS A 516 -11.85 -28.27 3.78
C HIS A 516 -12.72 -28.06 5.03
N SER A 517 -13.04 -26.82 5.38
CA SER A 517 -13.89 -26.51 6.53
C SER A 517 -15.31 -27.08 6.32
N ALA A 518 -15.84 -27.05 5.09
CA ALA A 518 -17.12 -27.68 4.75
C ALA A 518 -17.13 -29.19 4.99
N GLU A 519 -16.09 -29.87 4.50
CA GLU A 519 -15.93 -31.32 4.63
C GLU A 519 -15.77 -31.74 6.09
N LYS A 520 -14.96 -30.98 6.86
CA LYS A 520 -14.76 -31.19 8.31
C LYS A 520 -16.06 -31.05 9.09
N GLU A 521 -16.96 -30.17 8.67
CA GLU A 521 -18.27 -29.96 9.27
C GLU A 521 -19.37 -30.87 8.69
N HIS A 522 -19.02 -31.84 7.84
CA HIS A 522 -19.96 -32.73 7.13
C HIS A 522 -21.04 -31.97 6.34
N LYS A 523 -20.72 -30.77 5.86
CA LYS A 523 -21.60 -29.97 5.00
C LYS A 523 -21.41 -30.36 3.54
N ASN A 524 -22.48 -30.30 2.76
CA ASN A 524 -22.40 -30.55 1.33
C ASN A 524 -21.62 -29.42 0.65
N VAL A 525 -20.46 -29.74 0.06
CA VAL A 525 -19.59 -28.79 -0.66
C VAL A 525 -20.29 -28.15 -1.88
N LEU A 526 -21.30 -28.83 -2.44
CA LEU A 526 -22.13 -28.32 -3.53
C LEU A 526 -23.13 -27.25 -3.06
N ASP A 527 -23.37 -27.16 -1.75
CA ASP A 527 -24.22 -26.12 -1.18
C ASP A 527 -23.53 -24.76 -1.30
N THR A 528 -24.27 -23.83 -1.89
CA THR A 528 -23.77 -22.54 -2.34
C THR A 528 -23.53 -21.57 -1.20
N ASP A 529 -24.10 -21.91 -0.04
CA ASP A 529 -23.96 -21.16 1.20
C ASP A 529 -22.70 -21.57 1.98
N VAL A 530 -22.03 -22.66 1.57
CA VAL A 530 -20.87 -23.22 2.26
C VAL A 530 -19.55 -22.80 1.61
N VAL A 531 -19.44 -22.90 0.26
CA VAL A 531 -18.25 -22.44 -0.47
C VAL A 531 -18.57 -21.17 -1.28
N PRO A 532 -17.97 -20.00 -0.94
CA PRO A 532 -18.31 -18.74 -1.58
C PRO A 532 -18.17 -18.78 -3.12
N LYS A 533 -19.23 -18.39 -3.84
CA LYS A 533 -19.20 -18.20 -5.31
C LYS A 533 -18.48 -16.92 -5.72
N SER A 534 -18.30 -16.00 -4.78
CA SER A 534 -17.59 -14.74 -4.97
C SER A 534 -16.68 -14.47 -3.79
N GLN A 535 -15.46 -14.05 -4.07
CA GLN A 535 -14.48 -13.71 -3.05
C GLN A 535 -13.98 -12.28 -3.24
N GLY A 536 -13.68 -11.64 -2.11
CA GLY A 536 -13.09 -10.31 -2.09
C GLY A 536 -11.57 -10.38 -2.10
N TRP A 537 -10.93 -9.43 -2.78
CA TRP A 537 -9.50 -9.22 -2.74
C TRP A 537 -9.16 -7.74 -2.58
N VAL A 538 -8.00 -7.48 -1.98
CA VAL A 538 -7.36 -6.16 -1.94
C VAL A 538 -5.90 -6.28 -2.39
N VAL A 539 -5.45 -5.29 -3.15
CA VAL A 539 -4.06 -5.14 -3.57
C VAL A 539 -3.53 -3.81 -3.07
N THR A 540 -2.41 -3.83 -2.37
CA THR A 540 -1.68 -2.64 -1.96
C THR A 540 -0.71 -2.25 -3.08
N ASN A 541 -0.84 -1.01 -3.57
CA ASN A 541 -0.04 -0.46 -4.65
C ASN A 541 0.70 0.79 -4.15
N SER A 542 1.91 1.02 -4.67
CA SER A 542 2.56 2.31 -4.44
C SER A 542 1.95 3.41 -5.30
N ILE A 543 1.87 4.61 -4.73
CA ILE A 543 1.50 5.83 -5.47
C ILE A 543 2.68 6.78 -5.70
N ARG A 544 3.93 6.32 -5.54
CA ARG A 544 5.16 7.12 -5.72
C ARG A 544 5.32 7.79 -7.08
N HIS A 545 4.62 7.33 -8.11
CA HIS A 545 4.63 7.99 -9.42
C HIS A 545 3.98 9.38 -9.43
N ILE A 546 3.31 9.79 -8.35
CA ILE A 546 2.83 11.18 -8.17
C ILE A 546 3.91 12.10 -7.61
N LEU A 547 5.02 11.55 -7.13
CA LEU A 547 6.13 12.34 -6.60
C LEU A 547 6.72 13.18 -7.75
N PRO A 548 7.03 14.47 -7.52
CA PRO A 548 7.53 15.36 -8.56
C PRO A 548 8.77 14.82 -9.32
N GLN A 549 9.63 14.09 -8.61
CA GLN A 549 10.86 13.50 -9.12
C GLN A 549 10.68 12.14 -9.81
N SER A 550 9.49 11.54 -9.72
CA SER A 550 9.26 10.22 -10.31
C SER A 550 9.04 10.30 -11.82
N LYS A 551 9.74 9.46 -12.55
CA LYS A 551 9.65 9.27 -14.00
C LYS A 551 8.89 7.99 -14.37
N LEU A 552 8.31 7.27 -13.41
CA LEU A 552 7.60 6.01 -13.65
C LEU A 552 6.48 6.10 -14.68
N LEU A 553 5.70 7.19 -14.70
CA LEU A 553 4.65 7.39 -15.71
C LEU A 553 5.22 7.74 -17.09
N GLN A 554 6.46 8.23 -17.14
CA GLN A 554 7.18 8.59 -18.37
C GLN A 554 7.97 7.39 -18.93
N GLY A 555 7.79 6.20 -18.36
CA GLY A 555 8.56 5.01 -18.74
C GLY A 555 10.00 5.01 -18.20
N GLY A 556 10.30 5.87 -17.22
CA GLY A 556 11.59 5.89 -16.54
C GLY A 556 11.93 4.53 -15.93
N ASP A 557 13.21 4.21 -15.91
CA ASP A 557 13.71 2.98 -15.32
C ASP A 557 13.46 2.98 -13.80
N ARG A 558 12.97 1.83 -13.30
CA ARG A 558 12.64 1.66 -11.89
C ARG A 558 13.88 1.71 -11.01
N GLU A 559 15.01 1.19 -11.49
CA GLU A 559 16.23 1.12 -10.68
C GLU A 559 16.86 2.50 -10.43
N THR A 560 16.59 3.45 -11.32
CA THR A 560 17.10 4.82 -11.26
C THR A 560 16.04 5.85 -10.85
N ASP A 561 14.78 5.45 -10.65
CA ASP A 561 13.71 6.37 -10.25
C ASP A 561 13.89 6.91 -8.83
N GLU A 562 14.12 8.21 -8.72
CA GLU A 562 14.30 8.90 -7.42
C GLU A 562 13.07 8.78 -6.52
N GLY A 563 11.86 8.67 -7.09
CA GLY A 563 10.63 8.48 -6.33
C GLY A 563 10.59 7.14 -5.57
N LEU A 564 11.30 6.12 -6.05
CA LEU A 564 11.42 4.82 -5.40
C LEU A 564 12.49 4.78 -4.30
N LYS A 565 13.41 5.75 -4.25
CA LYS A 565 14.45 5.86 -3.21
C LYS A 565 13.98 6.58 -1.95
N VAL A 566 12.86 7.29 -2.01
CA VAL A 566 12.34 8.06 -0.86
C VAL A 566 11.86 7.14 0.26
N PHE A 567 12.20 7.41 1.52
CA PHE A 567 11.62 6.71 2.66
C PHE A 567 10.38 7.47 3.18
N GLY A 568 9.18 6.87 3.10
CA GLY A 568 7.93 7.50 3.54
C GLY A 568 6.66 6.72 3.15
N GLY A 569 5.51 7.09 3.71
CA GLY A 569 4.24 6.40 3.47
C GLY A 569 3.57 6.79 2.15
N TYR A 570 3.73 5.97 1.11
CA TYR A 570 3.11 6.17 -0.22
C TYR A 570 2.33 4.94 -0.69
N ALA A 571 1.79 4.17 0.25
CA ALA A 571 0.93 3.04 -0.03
C ALA A 571 -0.51 3.50 -0.30
N GLY A 572 -1.07 3.04 -1.40
CA GLY A 572 -2.49 3.07 -1.72
C GLY A 572 -3.06 1.66 -1.81
N SER A 573 -4.38 1.53 -1.94
CA SER A 573 -4.98 0.20 -2.07
C SER A 573 -6.13 0.19 -3.07
N VAL A 574 -6.23 -0.91 -3.80
CA VAL A 574 -7.29 -1.24 -4.73
C VAL A 574 -8.01 -2.47 -4.20
N SER A 575 -9.34 -2.51 -4.29
CA SER A 575 -10.08 -3.67 -3.80
C SER A 575 -11.33 -3.96 -4.63
N ASN A 576 -11.72 -5.22 -4.65
CA ASN A 576 -12.96 -5.71 -5.24
C ASN A 576 -13.55 -6.79 -4.31
N ASN A 577 -14.82 -6.67 -3.98
CA ASN A 577 -15.47 -7.53 -2.97
C ASN A 577 -16.29 -8.67 -3.60
N SER A 578 -16.28 -8.83 -4.92
CA SER A 578 -17.22 -9.69 -5.61
C SER A 578 -16.64 -10.33 -6.88
N LEU A 579 -15.38 -10.75 -6.86
CA LEU A 579 -14.84 -11.55 -7.96
C LEU A 579 -15.53 -12.91 -7.95
N LYS A 580 -16.36 -13.19 -8.97
CA LYS A 580 -16.98 -14.50 -9.12
C LYS A 580 -15.91 -15.54 -9.45
N MET A 581 -15.78 -16.56 -8.63
CA MET A 581 -14.78 -17.61 -8.83
C MET A 581 -15.35 -18.96 -8.36
N LYS A 582 -15.34 -19.92 -9.27
CA LYS A 582 -15.79 -21.31 -9.07
C LYS A 582 -14.74 -22.25 -9.65
N ASP A 583 -14.83 -23.55 -9.34
CA ASP A 583 -13.89 -24.55 -9.85
C ASP A 583 -13.88 -24.62 -11.38
N GLU A 584 -15.01 -24.37 -12.05
CA GLU A 584 -15.13 -24.39 -13.51
C GLU A 584 -14.68 -23.06 -14.16
N SER A 585 -14.38 -22.03 -13.36
CA SER A 585 -13.91 -20.76 -13.92
C SER A 585 -12.54 -20.93 -14.55
N LEU A 586 -12.35 -20.34 -15.73
CA LEU A 586 -11.04 -20.28 -16.39
C LEU A 586 -10.08 -19.42 -15.58
N ILE A 587 -8.94 -19.99 -15.16
CA ILE A 587 -8.01 -19.34 -14.25
C ILE A 587 -7.41 -18.06 -14.86
N TRP A 588 -7.00 -18.14 -16.14
CA TRP A 588 -6.40 -17.03 -16.85
C TRP A 588 -7.39 -15.88 -17.15
N GLU A 589 -8.67 -16.20 -17.34
CA GLU A 589 -9.71 -15.18 -17.45
C GLU A 589 -9.85 -14.39 -16.14
N ARG A 590 -9.83 -15.08 -14.99
CA ARG A 590 -9.87 -14.43 -13.67
C ARG A 590 -8.65 -13.55 -13.45
N CYS A 591 -7.46 -14.02 -13.83
CA CYS A 591 -6.23 -13.23 -13.78
C CYS A 591 -6.35 -11.93 -14.61
N ARG A 592 -6.89 -12.01 -15.84
CA ARG A 592 -7.12 -10.83 -16.69
C ARG A 592 -8.12 -9.85 -16.08
N ILE A 593 -9.21 -10.35 -15.49
CA ILE A 593 -10.21 -9.51 -14.79
C ILE A 593 -9.56 -8.78 -13.61
N VAL A 594 -8.76 -9.49 -12.80
CA VAL A 594 -8.04 -8.88 -11.67
C VAL A 594 -7.04 -7.83 -12.16
N LYS A 595 -6.24 -8.11 -13.20
CA LYS A 595 -5.32 -7.14 -13.81
C LYS A 595 -6.06 -5.88 -14.28
N LYS A 596 -7.19 -6.03 -14.98
CA LYS A 596 -8.02 -4.90 -15.40
C LYS A 596 -8.54 -4.13 -14.19
N GLY A 597 -8.96 -4.83 -13.14
CA GLY A 597 -9.39 -4.25 -11.86
C GLY A 597 -8.30 -3.41 -11.20
N ILE A 598 -7.08 -3.94 -11.08
CA ILE A 598 -5.91 -3.24 -10.53
C ILE A 598 -5.63 -1.95 -11.33
N THR A 599 -5.57 -2.07 -12.66
CA THR A 599 -5.23 -0.96 -13.57
C THR A 599 -6.28 0.15 -13.53
N THR A 600 -7.56 -0.20 -13.65
CA THR A 600 -8.67 0.79 -13.69
C THR A 600 -8.93 1.44 -12.33
N SER A 601 -8.68 0.73 -11.24
CA SER A 601 -8.94 1.23 -9.89
C SER A 601 -7.83 2.13 -9.35
N PHE A 602 -6.73 2.28 -10.08
CA PHE A 602 -5.63 3.16 -9.68
C PHE A 602 -6.12 4.61 -9.49
N ILE A 603 -6.87 5.13 -10.46
CA ILE A 603 -7.51 6.46 -10.39
C ILE A 603 -8.50 6.53 -9.22
N ALA A 604 -9.25 5.44 -8.99
CA ALA A 604 -10.18 5.37 -7.86
C ALA A 604 -9.46 5.42 -6.50
N SER A 605 -8.27 4.83 -6.39
CA SER A 605 -7.42 4.92 -5.20
C SER A 605 -7.01 6.37 -4.91
N ILE A 606 -6.50 7.10 -5.91
CA ILE A 606 -6.19 8.53 -5.77
C ILE A 606 -7.44 9.33 -5.35
N ARG A 607 -8.59 9.07 -5.98
CA ARG A 607 -9.85 9.75 -5.62
C ARG A 607 -10.26 9.49 -4.17
N ARG A 608 -10.08 8.26 -3.66
CA ARG A 608 -10.34 7.93 -2.25
C ARG A 608 -9.38 8.67 -1.31
N LEU A 609 -8.11 8.75 -1.67
CA LEU A 609 -7.12 9.51 -0.90
C LEU A 609 -7.47 11.00 -0.86
N LYS A 610 -7.92 11.57 -1.99
CA LYS A 610 -8.47 12.95 -2.03
C LYS A 610 -9.66 13.13 -1.08
N VAL A 611 -10.59 12.16 -1.03
CA VAL A 611 -11.73 12.19 -0.09
C VAL A 611 -11.22 12.16 1.35
N ALA A 612 -10.30 11.25 1.68
CA ALA A 612 -9.74 11.14 3.03
C ALA A 612 -9.02 12.43 3.46
N ASN A 613 -8.20 13.01 2.56
CA ASN A 613 -7.53 14.28 2.77
C ASN A 613 -8.52 15.43 2.98
N TYR A 614 -9.55 15.52 2.13
CA TYR A 614 -10.63 16.50 2.31
C TYR A 614 -11.33 16.34 3.65
N VAL A 615 -11.72 15.11 4.03
CA VAL A 615 -12.34 14.82 5.32
C VAL A 615 -11.48 15.31 6.48
N TYR A 616 -10.17 15.03 6.43
CA TYR A 616 -9.25 15.38 7.50
C TYR A 616 -9.03 16.90 7.63
N ARG A 617 -9.10 17.64 6.52
CA ARG A 617 -9.10 19.12 6.53
C ARG A 617 -10.33 19.73 7.22
N HIS A 618 -11.35 18.92 7.51
CA HIS A 618 -12.56 19.34 8.20
C HIS A 618 -12.69 18.56 9.53
N PRO A 619 -12.10 19.06 10.64
CA PRO A 619 -12.02 18.32 11.90
C PRO A 619 -13.36 17.76 12.41
N LYS A 620 -14.45 18.54 12.28
CA LYS A 620 -15.81 18.09 12.65
C LYS A 620 -16.27 16.88 11.83
N LEU A 621 -15.91 16.83 10.54
CA LEU A 621 -16.24 15.72 9.65
C LEU A 621 -15.38 14.50 9.96
N ALA A 622 -14.09 14.70 10.21
CA ALA A 622 -13.17 13.64 10.63
C ALA A 622 -13.62 13.01 11.96
N GLU A 623 -13.87 13.82 12.99
CA GLU A 623 -14.36 13.35 14.30
C GLU A 623 -15.71 12.60 14.16
N MET A 624 -16.61 13.12 13.34
CA MET A 624 -17.89 12.44 13.07
C MET A 624 -17.67 11.09 12.38
N LEU A 625 -16.73 10.99 11.44
CA LEU A 625 -16.43 9.73 10.75
C LEU A 625 -15.69 8.74 11.66
N GLU A 626 -14.73 9.19 12.46
CA GLU A 626 -14.04 8.36 13.45
C GLU A 626 -15.04 7.76 14.45
N LYS A 627 -15.97 8.56 15.00
CA LYS A 627 -17.02 8.06 15.91
C LYS A 627 -18.00 7.08 15.25
N LYS A 628 -18.14 7.12 13.92
CA LYS A 628 -19.13 6.30 13.18
C LYS A 628 -18.52 5.10 12.47
N THR A 629 -17.20 5.07 12.28
CA THR A 629 -16.51 4.04 11.51
C THR A 629 -15.84 3.09 12.48
N ASP A 630 -16.40 1.90 12.60
CA ASP A 630 -15.77 0.82 13.34
C ASP A 630 -14.77 0.11 12.42
N LEU A 631 -13.50 0.49 12.50
CA LEU A 631 -12.43 -0.07 11.66
C LEU A 631 -12.24 -1.57 11.89
N SER A 632 -12.54 -2.06 13.10
CA SER A 632 -12.50 -3.50 13.43
C SER A 632 -13.53 -4.32 12.65
N LYS A 633 -14.60 -3.69 12.14
CA LYS A 633 -15.58 -4.33 11.24
C LYS A 633 -15.17 -4.29 9.77
N MET A 634 -14.14 -3.52 9.41
CA MET A 634 -13.59 -3.48 8.06
C MET A 634 -12.46 -4.49 7.84
N SER A 635 -11.74 -4.88 8.89
CA SER A 635 -10.94 -6.12 8.89
C SER A 635 -11.82 -7.30 8.48
N GLN A 636 -11.27 -8.26 7.74
CA GLN A 636 -11.97 -9.46 7.25
C GLN A 636 -13.03 -9.24 6.13
N SER A 637 -13.11 -8.05 5.52
CA SER A 637 -14.02 -7.82 4.39
C SER A 637 -13.58 -8.50 3.08
N TYR A 638 -12.38 -9.09 3.05
CA TYR A 638 -11.77 -9.72 1.88
C TYR A 638 -11.20 -11.10 2.25
N SER A 639 -11.12 -11.99 1.27
CA SER A 639 -10.45 -13.29 1.45
C SER A 639 -8.94 -13.11 1.48
N VAL A 640 -8.40 -12.28 0.57
CA VAL A 640 -6.95 -12.09 0.44
C VAL A 640 -6.56 -10.63 0.33
N GLU A 641 -5.45 -10.28 0.95
CA GLU A 641 -4.69 -9.06 0.73
C GLU A 641 -3.36 -9.39 0.05
N VAL A 642 -2.98 -8.62 -0.97
CA VAL A 642 -1.72 -8.81 -1.70
C VAL A 642 -0.98 -7.49 -1.78
N ALA A 643 0.20 -7.41 -1.17
CA ALA A 643 1.13 -6.29 -1.29
C ALA A 643 2.34 -6.75 -2.11
N ASN A 644 2.42 -6.32 -3.37
CA ASN A 644 3.53 -6.68 -4.26
C ASN A 644 4.47 -5.49 -4.44
N LEU A 645 5.70 -5.60 -3.92
CA LEU A 645 6.73 -4.56 -4.00
C LEU A 645 7.40 -4.49 -5.38
N GLY A 646 7.08 -5.42 -6.28
CA GLY A 646 7.62 -5.49 -7.64
C GLY A 646 8.87 -6.36 -7.73
N ALA A 647 9.42 -6.39 -8.94
CA ALA A 647 10.70 -7.04 -9.25
C ALA A 647 11.81 -6.00 -9.34
N TRP A 648 12.96 -6.38 -8.79
CA TRP A 648 14.15 -5.55 -8.65
C TRP A 648 15.37 -6.35 -9.04
N GLU A 649 16.40 -5.67 -9.53
CA GLU A 649 17.74 -6.24 -9.69
C GLU A 649 18.53 -6.17 -8.38
N TYR A 650 19.60 -6.95 -8.27
CA TYR A 650 20.46 -6.90 -7.10
C TYR A 650 21.12 -5.52 -6.99
N PRO A 651 20.98 -4.80 -5.86
CA PRO A 651 21.69 -3.54 -5.64
C PRO A 651 23.19 -3.76 -5.32
N CYS A 652 23.62 -5.02 -5.20
CA CYS A 652 24.98 -5.46 -4.90
C CYS A 652 25.37 -6.63 -5.81
N ALA A 653 26.42 -7.38 -5.48
CA ALA A 653 26.75 -8.58 -6.25
C ALA A 653 25.66 -9.66 -6.08
N PRO A 654 25.24 -10.35 -7.16
CA PRO A 654 24.35 -11.49 -7.06
C PRO A 654 25.02 -12.66 -6.30
N PRO A 655 24.24 -13.62 -5.76
CA PRO A 655 24.77 -14.76 -5.01
C PRO A 655 25.84 -15.58 -5.75
N ASN A 656 25.77 -15.61 -7.08
CA ASN A 656 26.64 -16.38 -7.97
C ASN A 656 27.72 -15.51 -8.65
N ALA A 657 27.95 -14.28 -8.18
CA ALA A 657 29.03 -13.44 -8.68
C ALA A 657 30.39 -14.10 -8.44
N PRO A 658 31.36 -13.96 -9.38
CA PRO A 658 32.70 -14.54 -9.22
C PRO A 658 33.41 -13.97 -7.99
N ASP A 659 34.38 -14.70 -7.44
CA ASP A 659 35.15 -14.26 -6.27
C ASP A 659 35.97 -13.00 -6.51
N SER A 660 36.23 -12.64 -7.77
CA SER A 660 36.83 -11.35 -8.14
C SER A 660 35.90 -10.15 -7.95
N ASP A 661 34.61 -10.35 -7.70
CA ASP A 661 33.66 -9.28 -7.36
C ASP A 661 33.79 -8.94 -5.88
N GLU A 662 34.34 -7.75 -5.61
CA GLU A 662 34.60 -7.22 -4.26
C GLU A 662 33.39 -6.52 -3.63
N ARG A 663 32.23 -6.54 -4.28
CA ARG A 663 30.99 -6.09 -3.66
C ARG A 663 30.45 -7.18 -2.74
N VAL A 664 29.65 -6.79 -1.75
CA VAL A 664 28.92 -7.77 -0.94
C VAL A 664 27.95 -8.57 -1.79
N ARG A 665 27.76 -9.84 -1.41
CA ARG A 665 26.78 -10.71 -2.05
C ARG A 665 25.55 -10.80 -1.17
N LEU A 666 24.37 -10.74 -1.80
CA LEU A 666 23.10 -10.87 -1.10
C LEU A 666 22.55 -12.27 -1.29
N ASP A 667 22.76 -13.12 -0.29
CA ASP A 667 22.40 -14.54 -0.33
C ASP A 667 20.91 -14.78 -0.08
N TYR A 668 20.28 -13.89 0.67
CA TYR A 668 18.85 -13.96 0.94
C TYR A 668 18.25 -12.56 1.11
N PHE A 669 17.03 -12.41 0.62
CA PHE A 669 16.23 -11.22 0.80
C PHE A 669 14.76 -11.62 0.98
N GLY A 670 14.19 -11.21 2.10
CA GLY A 670 12.78 -11.46 2.42
C GLY A 670 12.26 -10.39 3.37
N GLY A 671 10.96 -10.16 3.41
CA GLY A 671 10.37 -9.29 4.43
C GLY A 671 8.89 -9.56 4.62
N GLY A 672 8.47 -9.44 5.87
CA GLY A 672 7.09 -9.61 6.29
C GLY A 672 6.50 -8.33 6.87
N LEU A 673 5.17 -8.29 6.89
CA LEU A 673 4.38 -7.36 7.69
C LEU A 673 3.78 -8.18 8.83
N ASN A 674 3.71 -7.63 10.04
CA ASN A 674 2.82 -8.24 11.02
C ASN A 674 1.35 -8.03 10.61
N ALA A 675 0.59 -9.12 10.46
CA ALA A 675 -0.83 -9.04 10.10
C ALA A 675 -1.75 -8.80 11.29
N SER A 676 -1.25 -8.80 12.54
CA SER A 676 -2.10 -8.86 13.74
C SER A 676 -2.72 -7.53 14.16
N PHE A 677 -2.99 -6.67 13.18
CA PHE A 677 -3.78 -5.47 13.40
C PHE A 677 -5.29 -5.83 13.38
N GLU A 678 -6.12 -5.04 14.09
CA GLU A 678 -7.58 -4.93 13.91
C GLU A 678 -7.97 -4.39 12.50
N GLY A 679 -7.18 -4.72 11.48
CA GLY A 679 -7.23 -4.22 10.12
C GLY A 679 -6.40 -5.02 9.12
N SER A 680 -6.00 -6.29 9.40
CA SER A 680 -5.80 -7.22 8.28
C SER A 680 -7.10 -7.27 7.49
N ARG A 681 -7.03 -6.86 6.23
CA ARG A 681 -8.23 -6.72 5.39
C ARG A 681 -8.63 -8.08 4.81
N GLY A 682 -7.65 -8.97 4.66
CA GLY A 682 -7.80 -10.35 4.20
C GLY A 682 -7.85 -11.36 5.36
N LEU A 683 -8.40 -12.54 5.08
CA LEU A 683 -8.16 -13.75 5.89
C LEU A 683 -6.68 -14.13 5.84
N PHE A 684 -6.09 -13.98 4.64
CA PHE A 684 -4.66 -14.14 4.40
C PHE A 684 -4.09 -12.88 3.76
N SER A 685 -2.93 -12.43 4.24
CA SER A 685 -2.21 -11.26 3.76
C SER A 685 -0.85 -11.69 3.21
N LEU A 686 -0.60 -11.39 1.94
CA LEU A 686 0.59 -11.79 1.20
C LEU A 686 1.46 -10.56 0.92
N GLY A 687 2.65 -10.49 1.50
CA GLY A 687 3.71 -9.56 1.14
C GLY A 687 4.69 -10.22 0.16
N ILE A 688 4.93 -9.60 -1.00
CA ILE A 688 5.75 -10.17 -2.06
C ILE A 688 6.88 -9.22 -2.42
N ILE A 689 8.09 -9.77 -2.49
CA ILE A 689 9.28 -9.15 -3.04
C ILE A 689 9.88 -10.09 -4.09
N THR A 690 10.31 -9.54 -5.23
CA THR A 690 11.13 -10.26 -6.20
C THR A 690 12.45 -9.54 -6.39
N LEU A 691 13.57 -10.22 -6.17
CA LEU A 691 14.92 -9.66 -6.28
C LEU A 691 15.81 -10.59 -7.09
N GLY A 692 16.43 -10.09 -8.17
CA GLY A 692 17.31 -10.88 -9.02
C GLY A 692 16.66 -12.12 -9.63
N GLY A 693 15.34 -12.06 -9.84
CA GLY A 693 14.53 -13.19 -10.29
C GLY A 693 14.05 -14.15 -9.21
N PHE A 694 14.58 -14.08 -7.99
CA PHE A 694 14.11 -14.84 -6.83
C PHE A 694 12.91 -14.14 -6.19
N MET A 695 11.79 -14.84 -5.96
CA MET A 695 10.59 -14.27 -5.35
C MET A 695 10.34 -14.86 -3.98
N THR A 696 10.17 -13.99 -2.98
CA THR A 696 9.76 -14.37 -1.64
C THR A 696 8.33 -13.86 -1.37
N VAL A 697 7.48 -14.73 -0.86
CA VAL A 697 6.07 -14.47 -0.52
C VAL A 697 5.88 -14.75 0.97
N PHE A 698 5.71 -13.69 1.75
CA PHE A 698 5.35 -13.77 3.17
C PHE A 698 3.84 -13.77 3.30
N VAL A 699 3.30 -14.88 3.74
CA VAL A 699 1.86 -15.05 3.96
C VAL A 699 1.61 -14.98 5.46
N SER A 700 0.61 -14.20 5.86
CA SER A 700 0.24 -14.00 7.26
C SER A 700 -1.26 -14.12 7.43
N TYR A 701 -1.72 -14.61 8.58
CA TYR A 701 -3.14 -14.84 8.88
C TYR A 701 -3.44 -14.60 10.35
N ASP A 702 -4.68 -14.20 10.67
CA ASP A 702 -5.16 -14.01 12.04
C ASP A 702 -5.65 -15.36 12.60
N VAL A 703 -5.02 -15.87 13.65
CA VAL A 703 -5.34 -17.19 14.21
C VAL A 703 -6.65 -17.21 15.02
N LYS A 704 -7.28 -16.05 15.26
CA LYS A 704 -8.69 -15.99 15.73
C LYS A 704 -9.68 -16.39 14.63
N VAL A 705 -9.27 -16.24 13.37
CA VAL A 705 -10.15 -16.35 12.20
C VAL A 705 -9.82 -17.59 11.38
N VAL A 706 -8.54 -17.96 11.31
CA VAL A 706 -8.02 -19.07 10.52
C VAL A 706 -7.26 -20.01 11.47
N THR A 707 -7.71 -21.26 11.57
CA THR A 707 -7.00 -22.29 12.35
C THR A 707 -5.69 -22.71 11.69
N VAL A 708 -4.76 -23.30 12.44
CA VAL A 708 -3.49 -23.80 11.88
C VAL A 708 -3.74 -24.85 10.80
N ASP A 709 -4.69 -25.77 11.00
CA ASP A 709 -5.10 -26.76 10.00
C ASP A 709 -5.57 -26.10 8.69
N GLU A 710 -6.41 -25.07 8.79
CA GLU A 710 -6.91 -24.31 7.64
C GLU A 710 -5.78 -23.55 6.94
N ALA A 711 -4.85 -23.00 7.70
CA ALA A 711 -3.67 -22.35 7.14
C ALA A 711 -2.79 -23.36 6.37
N GLU A 712 -2.61 -24.59 6.87
CA GLU A 712 -1.87 -25.64 6.16
C GLU A 712 -2.52 -26.01 4.82
N VAL A 713 -3.85 -26.08 4.78
CA VAL A 713 -4.60 -26.27 3.53
C VAL A 713 -4.36 -25.10 2.58
N PHE A 714 -4.36 -23.87 3.09
CA PHE A 714 -4.05 -22.69 2.29
C PHE A 714 -2.64 -22.76 1.70
N PHE A 715 -1.62 -23.02 2.52
CA PHE A 715 -0.22 -23.07 2.09
C PHE A 715 0.01 -24.15 1.03
N THR A 716 -0.46 -25.37 1.30
CA THR A 716 -0.37 -26.49 0.38
C THR A 716 -1.06 -26.17 -0.94
N SER A 717 -2.28 -25.62 -0.89
CA SER A 717 -3.03 -25.29 -2.10
C SER A 717 -2.44 -24.11 -2.86
N LEU A 718 -1.87 -23.11 -2.17
CA LEU A 718 -1.20 -21.97 -2.81
C LEU A 718 0.05 -22.45 -3.58
N CYS A 719 0.91 -23.25 -2.94
CA CYS A 719 2.12 -23.79 -3.58
C CYS A 719 1.77 -24.66 -4.80
N LYS A 720 0.81 -25.58 -4.67
CA LYS A 720 0.30 -26.40 -5.79
C LYS A 720 -0.25 -25.54 -6.92
N THR A 721 -1.10 -24.56 -6.58
CA THR A 721 -1.69 -23.66 -7.58
C THR A 721 -0.62 -22.89 -8.34
N MET A 722 0.38 -22.35 -7.63
CA MET A 722 1.50 -21.65 -8.24
C MET A 722 2.27 -22.59 -9.17
N HIS A 723 2.66 -23.79 -8.71
CA HIS A 723 3.38 -24.76 -9.54
C HIS A 723 2.60 -25.10 -10.82
N ASN A 724 1.33 -25.49 -10.67
CA ASN A 724 0.44 -25.88 -11.78
C ASN A 724 0.20 -24.73 -12.78
N LEU A 725 0.23 -23.48 -12.34
CA LEU A 725 0.14 -22.31 -13.22
C LEU A 725 1.34 -22.15 -14.16
N GLY A 726 2.50 -22.71 -13.82
CA GLY A 726 3.68 -22.74 -14.69
C GLY A 726 3.43 -23.51 -16.00
N GLU A 727 2.57 -24.52 -15.94
CA GLU A 727 2.29 -25.46 -17.03
C GLU A 727 0.86 -25.34 -17.59
N ALA A 728 -0.02 -24.65 -16.87
CA ALA A 728 -1.43 -24.51 -17.21
C ALA A 728 -1.66 -23.99 -18.64
N GLY A 729 -2.45 -24.74 -19.41
CA GLY A 729 -2.92 -24.32 -20.73
C GLY A 729 -3.98 -23.20 -20.66
N PRO A 730 -4.35 -22.59 -21.81
CA PRO A 730 -5.30 -21.47 -21.85
C PRO A 730 -6.70 -21.79 -21.31
N LYS A 731 -7.08 -23.08 -21.32
CA LYS A 731 -8.38 -23.59 -20.85
C LYS A 731 -8.35 -24.14 -19.41
N ALA A 732 -7.23 -23.99 -18.70
CA ALA A 732 -7.12 -24.47 -17.33
C ALA A 732 -8.15 -23.80 -16.42
N THR A 733 -8.81 -24.61 -15.58
CA THR A 733 -9.81 -24.14 -14.63
C THR A 733 -9.24 -23.98 -13.23
N VAL A 734 -9.92 -23.21 -12.38
CA VAL A 734 -9.55 -23.02 -10.96
C VAL A 734 -9.48 -24.37 -10.23
N GLY A 735 -10.43 -25.26 -10.48
CA GLY A 735 -10.47 -26.59 -9.87
C GLY A 735 -9.30 -27.49 -10.30
N GLN A 736 -8.86 -27.37 -11.56
CA GLN A 736 -7.72 -28.13 -12.09
C GLN A 736 -6.39 -27.68 -11.51
N VAL A 737 -6.18 -26.37 -11.34
CA VAL A 737 -4.89 -25.86 -10.84
C VAL A 737 -4.73 -25.99 -9.32
N ARG A 738 -5.83 -25.96 -8.56
CA ARG A 738 -5.78 -25.94 -7.08
C ARG A 738 -5.70 -27.32 -6.42
N LYS A 739 -6.15 -28.36 -7.14
CA LYS A 739 -6.12 -29.77 -6.73
C LYS A 739 -4.78 -30.36 -7.15
#